data_AF-A0A6A1VJY7-F1
#
_entry.id   AF-A0A6A1VJY7-F1
#
_cell.length_a   1.000
_cell.length_b   1.000
_cell.length_c   1.000
_cell.angle_alpha   90.00
_cell.angle_beta   90.00
_cell.angle_gamma   90.00
#
_symmetry.space_group_name_H-M   'P 1'
#
loop_
_entity.id
_entity.type
_entity.pdbx_description
1 polymer ?
#
loop_
_entity_poly.entity_id
_entity_poly.type
_entity_poly.pdbx_seq_one_letter_code
_entity_poly.pdbx_strand_id
1 'polypeptide(L)'
;MASAASLKRSESIADNMPEALRQSRYHMKRCFAKYIEKGRRIMKLHHLMDEMEQVIDDKNERAQVLEGVLGYILCSTQEAVVIPPHVAFAIRPNPGFWEFVKVSSDDLSVEGISTTEFLKFKEMVNDEKWAKDENALEVDFGALDFSVPHLTLSSSIGNGLNFSAKFITSKLGGKVENAQPLVDYFLTLDHQGEKLMINDNLNTATKLQMALIVAEVLVSSLPKDTPYQSFELRFKEWGFERGWGDTAERVKETMRAVSEVLQAPDPVHMEKLFSRLPTIFNVVIFSPHGYFGQSDVLGLPDTGGQVVYILDQVKAMEEELLHRIKQQGLNVKPQILVVTRLIPDARGTKCNQELEPIIGTKHSNILRVPFQTQNGVCRRWVSRFDIYPFLERFSQDATAKILDLMEGNPDLIIGNYTDGNLVASLMASKLGITQGTIAHALEKTKYENSDIKWKELDPKYHFSCQFIADTIAMNATDFIIASTYQEIAGSKDRPGQYESHTAFTLPGLCRIVSGINVFDPKFNIAAPGADQNVYFPYTDKERRLTSFHPAIEELLYSKEDNNEHIGYLADRKKPIIFSMARLDVVKNLTGLTEWYGKNRRLRNLVNLVIVGGFFDPSKSKDREEMAEIKKMHALIDKYQLKGQIRWIAAQSDRQRNGELYRCIADTKGAFVQPALYEAFGLTVIEAMNCGLPTFATNQGGPAEIIVDGVSGFHVDPINGDESSNKIAEFFEKCKGDPTYWNKYSTAGLQRINECYTWKIYASKVLNVASIYSFWRQLNRKQKQAKQRYIQMFYNLQFRNLAKNVPVPSDEPPQAQPQPKPTADPQSSKRQVMKFMELFNRQTNPWQQTHAVPTAKMTPKGATSSGGAKDGASDSSSAAKKNSKRPKYSKFTQQELPACKPILTPGWVITAFIVVGIVFIPIGLASLFASERVPKQMKSPVYIYYQLDNFYQNHRRYVKSRSDKQLRSRASESDTTDCKPEAVTKNNSPIVPCGLIAWSLFNDTYGFSVKNKVIEVSKQNIAWKSDQESKFGSDVYPKNFQSEGLIGGAQLNASIPLSEQVDLIVWMRTAALPTFRKLYGKIETDLEANDEITVVIENNYNTYSFDGKKRLVLSTTSWIGGKNDFLGIAYLTVGGLCLFLAISFILLYVIRPR
;
A
#
# COMPACT_ATOMS: atom_id res chain seq x y z
N MET A 1 -18.28 9.26 -4.22
CA MET A 1 -18.99 10.41 -3.61
C MET A 1 -18.44 11.71 -4.21
N ALA A 2 -19.12 12.84 -4.02
CA ALA A 2 -18.75 14.13 -4.60
C ALA A 2 -17.49 14.74 -3.96
N SER A 3 -17.00 15.85 -4.53
CA SER A 3 -15.83 16.58 -4.05
C SER A 3 -16.13 17.33 -2.74
N ALA A 4 -15.80 16.71 -1.61
CA ALA A 4 -15.91 17.35 -0.30
C ALA A 4 -15.12 18.67 -0.22
N ALA A 5 -15.65 19.65 0.52
CA ALA A 5 -14.98 20.92 0.74
C ALA A 5 -13.64 20.71 1.46
N SER A 6 -12.53 21.09 0.83
CA SER A 6 -11.20 20.90 1.41
C SER A 6 -10.97 21.83 2.60
N LEU A 7 -10.75 21.25 3.79
CA LEU A 7 -10.04 21.93 4.87
C LEU A 7 -8.78 22.60 4.32
N LYS A 8 -8.49 23.82 4.76
CA LYS A 8 -7.17 24.40 4.52
C LYS A 8 -6.15 23.55 5.29
N ARG A 9 -5.10 23.11 4.61
CA ARG A 9 -4.10 22.15 5.11
C ARG A 9 -3.12 22.74 6.15
N SER A 10 -3.60 23.65 6.99
CA SER A 10 -2.82 24.50 7.91
C SER A 10 -3.60 24.92 9.17
N GLU A 11 -4.84 24.47 9.33
CA GLU A 11 -5.73 24.79 10.47
C GLU A 11 -6.18 23.43 11.05
N SER A 12 -6.13 23.24 12.38
CA SER A 12 -6.38 21.94 13.03
C SER A 12 -7.86 21.57 13.05
N ILE A 13 -8.19 20.33 13.42
CA ILE A 13 -9.59 19.93 13.65
C ILE A 13 -10.15 20.69 14.85
N ALA A 14 -9.35 20.97 15.88
CA ALA A 14 -9.76 21.79 17.03
C ALA A 14 -10.10 23.24 16.62
N ASP A 15 -9.38 23.83 15.65
CA ASP A 15 -9.69 25.17 15.12
C ASP A 15 -10.96 25.18 14.25
N ASN A 16 -11.18 24.12 13.45
CA ASN A 16 -12.25 24.06 12.45
C ASN A 16 -13.60 23.58 13.00
N MET A 17 -13.58 22.67 13.98
CA MET A 17 -14.81 22.05 14.50
C MET A 17 -15.78 23.05 15.18
N PRO A 18 -15.35 24.09 15.91
CA PRO A 18 -16.25 25.11 16.47
C PRO A 18 -17.13 25.79 15.43
N GLU A 19 -16.56 26.22 14.30
CA GLU A 19 -17.30 26.91 13.24
C GLU A 19 -18.14 25.93 12.41
N ALA A 20 -17.66 24.70 12.21
CA ALA A 20 -18.45 23.62 11.60
C ALA A 20 -19.69 23.23 12.43
N LEU A 21 -19.56 23.17 13.76
CA LEU A 21 -20.68 22.97 14.69
C LEU A 21 -21.61 24.20 14.73
N ARG A 22 -21.06 25.42 14.62
CA ARG A 22 -21.85 26.66 14.59
C ARG A 22 -22.77 26.74 13.37
N GLN A 23 -22.29 26.34 12.20
CA GLN A 23 -23.08 26.36 10.96
C GLN A 23 -24.33 25.46 11.03
N SER A 24 -24.33 24.44 11.89
CA SER A 24 -25.46 23.52 12.09
C SER A 24 -25.94 23.47 13.56
N ARG A 25 -25.75 24.55 14.33
CA ARG A 25 -25.86 24.60 15.81
C ARG A 25 -27.15 23.99 16.37
N TYR A 26 -28.30 24.20 15.72
CA TYR A 26 -29.58 23.63 16.15
C TYR A 26 -29.60 22.09 16.08
N HIS A 27 -29.27 21.52 14.92
CA HIS A 27 -29.20 20.07 14.74
C HIS A 27 -28.12 19.47 15.61
N MET A 28 -26.96 20.13 15.71
CA MET A 28 -25.84 19.59 16.49
C MET A 28 -26.11 19.56 17.99
N LYS A 29 -26.78 20.57 18.57
CA LYS A 29 -27.17 20.47 19.99
C LYS A 29 -28.14 19.31 20.24
N ARG A 30 -29.03 19.00 19.28
CA ARG A 30 -29.90 17.82 19.33
C ARG A 30 -29.12 16.50 19.13
N CYS A 31 -28.14 16.45 18.23
CA CYS A 31 -27.30 15.26 18.00
C CYS A 31 -26.45 14.93 19.23
N PHE A 32 -25.79 15.92 19.83
CA PHE A 32 -24.97 15.71 21.03
C PHE A 32 -25.80 15.34 22.26
N ALA A 33 -27.00 15.90 22.42
CA ALA A 33 -27.95 15.43 23.42
C ALA A 33 -28.32 13.94 23.20
N LYS A 34 -28.61 13.53 21.96
CA LYS A 34 -28.88 12.13 21.57
C LYS A 34 -27.71 11.17 21.80
N TYR A 35 -26.48 11.60 21.53
CA TYR A 35 -25.26 10.82 21.82
C TYR A 35 -25.13 10.53 23.33
N ILE A 36 -25.56 11.45 24.20
CA ILE A 36 -25.55 11.32 25.66
C ILE A 36 -26.77 10.58 26.22
N GLU A 37 -27.95 10.79 25.63
CA GLU A 37 -29.22 10.16 26.03
C GLU A 37 -29.17 8.62 25.93
N LYS A 38 -28.43 8.09 24.95
CA LYS A 38 -28.25 6.64 24.76
C LYS A 38 -27.00 6.15 25.48
N GLY A 39 -27.14 5.07 26.26
CA GLY A 39 -26.07 4.49 27.09
C GLY A 39 -24.86 3.86 26.36
N ARG A 40 -24.60 4.18 25.09
CA ARG A 40 -23.41 3.70 24.35
C ARG A 40 -22.20 4.58 24.68
N ARG A 41 -21.45 4.19 25.72
CA ARG A 41 -20.25 4.90 26.19
C ARG A 41 -19.11 5.02 25.15
N ILE A 42 -19.04 4.10 24.18
CA ILE A 42 -18.13 4.18 23.04
C ILE A 42 -18.96 4.05 21.76
N MET A 43 -18.74 4.97 20.83
CA MET A 43 -19.41 5.08 19.55
C MET A 43 -18.39 4.95 18.40
N LYS A 44 -18.78 4.26 17.32
CA LYS A 44 -18.04 4.23 16.05
C LYS A 44 -18.80 5.06 15.02
N LEU A 45 -18.19 5.34 13.86
CA LEU A 45 -18.78 6.18 12.81
C LEU A 45 -20.27 5.88 12.51
N HIS A 46 -20.62 4.61 12.29
CA HIS A 46 -22.02 4.25 12.00
C HIS A 46 -22.96 4.57 13.17
N HIS A 47 -22.58 4.36 14.43
CA HIS A 47 -23.39 4.78 15.58
C HIS A 47 -23.66 6.29 15.60
N LEU A 48 -22.68 7.12 15.21
CA LEU A 48 -22.85 8.58 15.15
C LEU A 48 -23.81 8.97 14.03
N MET A 49 -23.70 8.31 12.86
CA MET A 49 -24.57 8.53 11.71
C MET A 49 -26.01 8.07 11.96
N ASP A 50 -26.20 6.90 12.59
CA ASP A 50 -27.51 6.34 12.96
C ASP A 50 -28.31 7.33 13.85
N GLU A 51 -27.64 7.98 14.80
CA GLU A 51 -28.26 8.99 15.68
C GLU A 51 -28.49 10.34 14.99
N MET A 52 -27.60 10.75 14.08
CA MET A 52 -27.79 11.96 13.29
C MET A 52 -28.95 11.83 12.29
N GLU A 53 -29.13 10.65 11.68
CA GLU A 53 -30.30 10.31 10.84
C GLU A 53 -31.61 10.39 11.65
N GLN A 54 -31.60 10.03 12.93
CA GLN A 54 -32.75 10.18 13.85
C GLN A 54 -32.99 11.62 14.36
N VAL A 55 -32.17 12.60 13.96
CA VAL A 55 -32.26 14.01 14.39
C VAL A 55 -32.49 14.95 13.22
N ILE A 56 -32.00 14.59 12.03
CA ILE A 56 -32.13 15.35 10.78
C ILE A 56 -32.95 14.52 9.79
N ASP A 57 -34.28 14.64 9.91
CA ASP A 57 -35.26 13.93 9.09
C ASP A 57 -35.24 14.39 7.62
N ASP A 58 -34.92 15.68 7.36
CA ASP A 58 -34.77 16.19 6.00
C ASP A 58 -33.44 15.74 5.38
N LYS A 59 -33.55 15.08 4.22
CA LYS A 59 -32.40 14.49 3.52
C LYS A 59 -31.47 15.53 2.88
N ASN A 60 -31.96 16.72 2.56
CA ASN A 60 -31.18 17.79 1.95
C ASN A 60 -30.38 18.54 3.02
N GLU A 61 -31.00 18.88 4.16
CA GLU A 61 -30.29 19.43 5.32
C GLU A 61 -29.19 18.45 5.79
N ARG A 62 -29.53 17.16 5.89
CA ARG A 62 -28.56 16.12 6.28
C ARG A 62 -27.43 15.94 5.26
N ALA A 63 -27.72 16.01 3.97
CA ALA A 63 -26.69 16.01 2.93
C ALA A 63 -25.77 17.24 3.03
N GLN A 64 -26.32 18.43 3.27
CA GLN A 64 -25.55 19.67 3.43
C GLN A 64 -24.60 19.62 4.64
N VAL A 65 -25.01 18.98 5.76
CA VAL A 65 -24.11 18.71 6.91
C VAL A 65 -22.99 17.74 6.53
N LEU A 66 -23.30 16.69 5.77
CA LEU A 66 -22.36 15.63 5.37
C LEU A 66 -21.37 16.05 4.27
N GLU A 67 -21.74 16.98 3.39
CA GLU A 67 -20.86 17.54 2.36
C GLU A 67 -19.94 18.66 2.92
N GLY A 68 -20.27 19.20 4.09
CA GLY A 68 -19.52 20.22 4.79
C GLY A 68 -18.35 19.70 5.64
N VAL A 69 -17.65 20.64 6.31
CA VAL A 69 -16.48 20.35 7.15
C VAL A 69 -16.80 19.37 8.28
N LEU A 70 -18.00 19.47 8.89
CA LEU A 70 -18.40 18.55 9.95
C LEU A 70 -18.57 17.12 9.45
N GLY A 71 -19.16 16.94 8.26
CA GLY A 71 -19.23 15.64 7.59
C GLY A 71 -17.86 15.02 7.34
N TYR A 72 -16.86 15.81 6.94
CA TYR A 72 -15.48 15.36 6.82
C TYR A 72 -14.88 14.92 8.17
N ILE A 73 -15.07 15.71 9.24
CA ILE A 73 -14.57 15.39 10.59
C ILE A 73 -15.21 14.09 11.11
N LEU A 74 -16.53 13.95 10.98
CA LEU A 74 -17.25 12.74 11.38
C LEU A 74 -16.80 11.53 10.57
N CYS A 75 -16.75 11.61 9.23
CA CYS A 75 -16.26 10.50 8.39
C CYS A 75 -14.78 10.14 8.63
N SER A 76 -14.00 11.05 9.22
CA SER A 76 -12.60 10.81 9.63
C SER A 76 -12.49 10.33 11.09
N THR A 77 -13.59 10.28 11.85
CA THR A 77 -13.64 9.82 13.24
C THR A 77 -13.61 8.29 13.29
N GLN A 78 -12.61 7.73 13.98
CA GLN A 78 -12.46 6.29 14.17
C GLN A 78 -13.28 5.79 15.36
N GLU A 79 -13.31 6.57 16.45
CA GLU A 79 -14.20 6.34 17.59
C GLU A 79 -14.47 7.63 18.37
N ALA A 80 -15.58 7.65 19.09
CA ALA A 80 -15.95 8.69 20.04
C ALA A 80 -16.33 8.08 21.40
N VAL A 81 -16.03 8.79 22.48
CA VAL A 81 -16.20 8.33 23.87
C VAL A 81 -17.11 9.32 24.61
N VAL A 82 -18.16 8.81 25.26
CA VAL A 82 -19.28 9.60 25.80
C VAL A 82 -19.28 9.57 27.34
N ILE A 83 -18.71 10.61 27.95
CA ILE A 83 -18.70 10.87 29.40
C ILE A 83 -19.37 12.24 29.64
N PRO A 84 -20.69 12.28 29.94
CA PRO A 84 -21.47 13.50 30.03
C PRO A 84 -20.88 14.55 30.99
N PRO A 85 -20.92 15.85 30.65
CA PRO A 85 -21.57 16.46 29.48
C PRO A 85 -20.71 16.44 28.19
N HIS A 86 -19.65 15.63 28.10
CA HIS A 86 -18.72 15.67 26.98
C HIS A 86 -18.76 14.43 26.07
N VAL A 87 -18.40 14.65 24.82
CA VAL A 87 -18.01 13.60 23.87
C VAL A 87 -16.60 13.89 23.37
N ALA A 88 -15.67 12.95 23.55
CA ALA A 88 -14.30 13.03 23.03
C ALA A 88 -14.18 12.20 21.75
N PHE A 89 -13.51 12.72 20.72
CA PHE A 89 -13.38 12.12 19.40
C PHE A 89 -11.92 11.80 19.10
N ALA A 90 -11.64 10.59 18.60
CA ALA A 90 -10.38 10.24 17.95
C ALA A 90 -10.56 10.35 16.43
N ILE A 91 -10.00 11.40 15.85
CA ILE A 91 -10.11 11.72 14.43
C ILE A 91 -8.78 11.40 13.75
N ARG A 92 -8.85 10.76 12.58
CA ARG A 92 -7.70 10.32 11.78
C ARG A 92 -7.81 10.89 10.36
N PRO A 93 -7.40 12.14 10.12
CA PRO A 93 -7.56 12.78 8.81
C PRO A 93 -6.74 12.14 7.67
N ASN A 94 -5.61 11.50 8.01
CA ASN A 94 -4.69 10.83 7.08
C ASN A 94 -4.00 9.64 7.76
N PRO A 95 -3.50 8.63 7.01
CA PRO A 95 -2.71 7.53 7.58
C PRO A 95 -1.49 8.01 8.38
N GLY A 96 -1.39 7.52 9.63
CA GLY A 96 -0.37 7.88 10.61
C GLY A 96 -0.64 9.15 11.40
N PHE A 97 -1.68 9.92 11.07
CA PHE A 97 -1.95 11.22 11.67
C PHE A 97 -3.30 11.26 12.40
N TRP A 98 -3.23 11.60 13.70
CA TRP A 98 -4.36 11.56 14.63
C TRP A 98 -4.49 12.89 15.37
N GLU A 99 -5.73 13.35 15.53
CA GLU A 99 -6.10 14.49 16.36
C GLU A 99 -7.20 14.06 17.33
N PHE A 100 -7.13 14.54 18.58
CA PHE A 100 -8.12 14.27 19.62
C PHE A 100 -8.79 15.57 20.05
N VAL A 101 -10.12 15.59 20.11
CA VAL A 101 -10.89 16.77 20.55
C VAL A 101 -12.01 16.36 21.48
N LYS A 102 -12.33 17.21 22.46
CA LYS A 102 -13.43 17.08 23.41
C LYS A 102 -14.48 18.14 23.10
N VAL A 103 -15.75 17.75 23.03
CA VAL A 103 -16.88 18.64 22.75
C VAL A 103 -17.90 18.56 23.87
N SER A 104 -18.36 19.71 24.37
CA SER A 104 -19.45 19.84 25.36
C SER A 104 -20.83 19.78 24.70
N SER A 105 -21.77 19.02 25.24
CA SER A 105 -23.17 18.99 24.78
C SER A 105 -23.94 20.28 25.04
N ASP A 106 -23.51 21.05 26.03
CA ASP A 106 -24.35 22.06 26.66
C ASP A 106 -24.28 23.39 25.90
N ASP A 107 -23.09 23.72 25.38
CA ASP A 107 -22.79 24.94 24.63
C ASP A 107 -22.15 24.70 23.26
N LEU A 108 -21.72 23.46 22.96
CA LEU A 108 -20.92 23.07 21.79
C LEU A 108 -19.55 23.76 21.74
N SER A 109 -18.94 24.03 22.90
CA SER A 109 -17.50 24.34 22.99
C SER A 109 -16.67 23.12 22.57
N VAL A 110 -15.52 23.37 21.94
CA VAL A 110 -14.56 22.34 21.51
C VAL A 110 -13.19 22.67 22.10
N GLU A 111 -12.48 21.65 22.55
CA GLU A 111 -11.15 21.71 23.12
C GLU A 111 -10.27 20.64 22.45
N GLY A 112 -9.09 21.02 21.95
CA GLY A 112 -8.08 20.05 21.51
C GLY A 112 -7.44 19.41 22.73
N ILE A 113 -7.37 18.08 22.78
CA ILE A 113 -6.85 17.33 23.94
C ILE A 113 -5.66 16.45 23.54
N SER A 114 -4.81 16.12 24.51
CA SER A 114 -3.69 15.21 24.30
C SER A 114 -4.12 13.73 24.17
N THR A 115 -3.22 12.89 23.66
CA THR A 115 -3.36 11.43 23.65
C THR A 115 -3.64 10.88 25.05
N THR A 116 -2.92 11.36 26.08
CA THR A 116 -3.11 10.97 27.48
C THR A 116 -4.52 11.29 27.96
N GLU A 117 -5.04 12.48 27.68
CA GLU A 117 -6.39 12.87 28.08
C GLU A 117 -7.47 12.07 27.35
N PHE A 118 -7.29 11.77 26.06
CA PHE A 118 -8.21 10.89 25.33
C PHE A 118 -8.21 9.47 25.90
N LEU A 119 -7.04 8.91 26.23
CA LEU A 119 -6.93 7.59 26.87
C LEU A 119 -7.58 7.58 28.27
N LYS A 120 -7.37 8.63 29.09
CA LYS A 120 -8.08 8.81 30.36
C LYS A 120 -9.60 8.89 30.16
N PHE A 121 -10.08 9.57 29.12
CA PHE A 121 -11.50 9.59 28.75
C PHE A 121 -12.04 8.20 28.42
N LYS A 122 -11.27 7.40 27.67
CA LYS A 122 -11.60 6.01 27.32
C LYS A 122 -11.57 5.09 28.55
N GLU A 123 -10.66 5.33 29.50
CA GLU A 123 -10.57 4.61 30.78
C GLU A 123 -11.79 4.85 31.67
N MET A 124 -12.33 6.08 31.72
CA MET A 124 -13.53 6.42 32.51
C MET A 124 -14.78 5.58 32.14
N VAL A 125 -14.78 4.91 30.99
CA VAL A 125 -15.86 3.99 30.59
C VAL A 125 -15.87 2.71 31.43
N ASN A 126 -14.69 2.21 31.84
CA ASN A 126 -14.52 0.89 32.47
C ASN A 126 -13.87 0.95 33.87
N ASP A 127 -12.98 1.91 34.12
CA ASP A 127 -12.17 2.01 35.35
C ASP A 127 -11.91 3.50 35.70
N GLU A 128 -12.93 4.15 36.25
CA GLU A 128 -12.88 5.57 36.63
C GLU A 128 -11.79 5.87 37.67
N LYS A 129 -11.42 4.89 38.51
CA LYS A 129 -10.35 5.03 39.49
C LYS A 129 -9.00 5.13 38.80
N TRP A 130 -8.71 4.23 37.87
CA TRP A 130 -7.49 4.28 37.07
C TRP A 130 -7.40 5.55 36.22
N ALA A 131 -8.51 5.96 35.59
CA ALA A 131 -8.58 7.18 34.78
C ALA A 131 -8.19 8.46 35.55
N LYS A 132 -8.44 8.48 36.88
CA LYS A 132 -8.17 9.59 37.79
C LYS A 132 -6.88 9.43 38.60
N ASP A 133 -6.13 8.34 38.43
CA ASP A 133 -4.84 8.17 39.10
C ASP A 133 -3.74 8.93 38.35
N GLU A 134 -3.15 9.90 39.04
CA GLU A 134 -2.03 10.73 38.58
C GLU A 134 -0.71 9.93 38.51
N ASN A 135 -0.62 8.80 39.21
CA ASN A 135 0.56 7.92 39.28
C ASN A 135 0.45 6.70 38.35
N ALA A 136 -0.68 6.54 37.65
CA ALA A 136 -0.89 5.45 36.71
C ALA A 136 0.16 5.47 35.58
N LEU A 137 0.83 4.33 35.37
CA LEU A 137 1.98 4.22 34.48
C LEU A 137 1.65 4.61 33.02
N GLU A 138 2.31 5.66 32.52
CA GLU A 138 2.27 6.05 31.12
C GLU A 138 3.58 5.66 30.41
N VAL A 139 3.47 5.10 29.21
CA VAL A 139 4.58 4.50 28.45
C VAL A 139 4.76 5.25 27.13
N ASP A 140 5.91 5.92 27.00
CA ASP A 140 6.28 6.75 25.86
C ASP A 140 7.64 6.31 25.29
N PHE A 141 7.61 5.66 24.12
CA PHE A 141 8.82 5.31 23.38
C PHE A 141 9.30 6.42 22.43
N GLY A 142 8.44 7.41 22.12
CA GLY A 142 8.77 8.54 21.24
C GLY A 142 9.65 9.57 21.93
N ALA A 143 9.50 9.76 23.25
CA ALA A 143 10.42 10.53 24.10
C ALA A 143 11.89 10.06 24.03
N LEU A 144 12.15 8.87 23.47
CA LEU A 144 13.49 8.30 23.29
C LEU A 144 14.01 8.43 21.85
N ASP A 145 13.24 8.94 20.88
CA ASP A 145 13.60 8.97 19.46
C ASP A 145 14.24 10.30 19.01
N PHE A 146 15.29 10.71 19.71
CA PHE A 146 15.93 12.03 19.58
C PHE A 146 16.96 12.19 18.44
N SER A 147 17.37 11.13 17.72
CA SER A 147 18.34 11.22 16.61
C SER A 147 17.82 10.76 15.24
N VAL A 148 16.52 10.45 15.13
CA VAL A 148 15.88 10.01 13.88
C VAL A 148 14.97 11.13 13.35
N PRO A 149 15.20 11.65 12.13
CA PRO A 149 14.37 12.72 11.57
C PRO A 149 12.90 12.30 11.44
N HIS A 150 11.99 13.16 11.89
CA HIS A 150 10.56 12.87 11.87
C HIS A 150 10.00 12.98 10.44
N LEU A 151 9.52 11.86 9.91
CA LEU A 151 8.81 11.79 8.65
C LEU A 151 7.31 12.04 8.86
N THR A 152 6.65 12.71 7.90
CA THR A 152 5.24 13.15 8.01
C THR A 152 4.42 12.92 6.74
N LEU A 153 5.06 12.44 5.66
CA LEU A 153 4.39 12.12 4.41
C LEU A 153 3.90 10.68 4.47
N SER A 154 2.59 10.43 4.31
CA SER A 154 2.05 9.06 4.34
C SER A 154 2.66 8.13 3.27
N SER A 155 3.25 8.69 2.20
CA SER A 155 4.04 7.97 1.17
C SER A 155 5.47 7.56 1.60
N SER A 156 5.91 7.91 2.81
CA SER A 156 7.18 7.45 3.39
C SER A 156 7.02 6.21 4.28
N ILE A 157 5.81 5.95 4.78
CA ILE A 157 5.47 4.78 5.59
C ILE A 157 5.79 3.50 4.81
N GLY A 158 6.53 2.57 5.44
CA GLY A 158 6.93 1.31 4.83
C GLY A 158 8.07 1.38 3.81
N ASN A 159 8.64 2.57 3.57
CA ASN A 159 9.78 2.79 2.66
C ASN A 159 11.10 3.04 3.43
N GLY A 160 11.25 2.37 4.57
CA GLY A 160 12.32 2.59 5.55
C GLY A 160 13.74 2.55 4.99
N LEU A 161 14.04 1.57 4.12
CA LEU A 161 15.35 1.40 3.49
C LEU A 161 15.82 2.67 2.80
N ASN A 162 14.96 3.28 1.99
CA ASN A 162 15.31 4.42 1.15
C ASN A 162 15.46 5.71 1.97
N PHE A 163 14.66 5.88 3.04
CA PHE A 163 14.84 6.99 3.97
C PHE A 163 16.06 6.79 4.88
N SER A 164 16.34 5.57 5.32
CA SER A 164 17.57 5.24 6.06
C SER A 164 18.80 5.51 5.19
N ALA A 165 18.80 5.10 3.92
CA ALA A 165 19.87 5.42 2.97
C ALA A 165 20.07 6.93 2.81
N LYS A 166 18.99 7.72 2.64
CA LYS A 166 19.04 9.21 2.62
C LYS A 166 19.60 9.82 3.90
N PHE A 167 19.26 9.27 5.07
CA PHE A 167 19.78 9.75 6.35
C PHE A 167 21.25 9.35 6.58
N ILE A 168 21.67 8.18 6.08
CA ILE A 168 23.08 7.75 6.07
C ILE A 168 23.90 8.68 5.17
N THR A 169 23.47 8.89 3.92
CA THR A 169 24.24 9.70 2.95
C THR A 169 24.32 11.16 3.38
N SER A 170 23.26 11.70 3.99
CA SER A 170 23.28 13.03 4.61
C SER A 170 24.20 13.13 5.85
N LYS A 171 24.53 12.03 6.54
CA LYS A 171 25.50 12.00 7.64
C LYS A 171 26.94 11.84 7.15
N LEU A 172 27.17 11.08 6.07
CA LEU A 172 28.51 10.82 5.51
C LEU A 172 28.97 11.86 4.49
N GLY A 173 28.06 12.64 3.90
CA GLY A 173 28.38 13.66 2.90
C GLY A 173 29.16 14.86 3.46
N GLY A 174 29.83 15.59 2.57
CA GLY A 174 30.66 16.75 2.91
C GLY A 174 32.14 16.46 2.72
N LYS A 175 32.89 16.29 3.82
CA LYS A 175 34.32 15.95 3.76
C LYS A 175 34.54 14.44 3.88
N VAL A 176 35.67 13.94 3.39
CA VAL A 176 36.04 12.52 3.44
C VAL A 176 36.11 11.98 4.87
N GLU A 177 36.48 12.80 5.87
CA GLU A 177 36.48 12.37 7.28
C GLU A 177 35.08 12.06 7.83
N ASN A 178 34.01 12.64 7.24
CA ASN A 178 32.62 12.30 7.60
C ASN A 178 32.27 10.85 7.22
N ALA A 179 33.01 10.24 6.28
CA ALA A 179 32.85 8.85 5.89
C ALA A 179 33.61 7.86 6.81
N GLN A 180 34.38 8.34 7.81
CA GLN A 180 35.11 7.47 8.73
C GLN A 180 34.25 6.37 9.39
N PRO A 181 32.98 6.60 9.81
CA PRO A 181 32.15 5.54 10.38
C PRO A 181 31.90 4.36 9.43
N LEU A 182 31.95 4.57 8.11
CA LEU A 182 31.84 3.48 7.12
C LEU A 182 33.13 2.65 7.04
N VAL A 183 34.29 3.28 7.26
CA VAL A 183 35.58 2.58 7.38
C VAL A 183 35.66 1.81 8.70
N ASP A 184 35.24 2.43 9.80
CA ASP A 184 35.11 1.76 11.11
C ASP A 184 34.18 0.54 11.00
N TYR A 185 33.07 0.66 10.25
CA TYR A 185 32.17 -0.46 9.95
C TYR A 185 32.87 -1.56 9.12
N PHE A 186 33.60 -1.22 8.05
CA PHE A 186 34.35 -2.23 7.27
C PHE A 186 35.42 -2.94 8.11
N LEU A 187 36.12 -2.24 9.01
CA LEU A 187 37.07 -2.87 9.96
C LEU A 187 36.38 -3.84 10.93
N THR A 188 35.07 -3.70 11.16
CA THR A 188 34.26 -4.66 11.97
C THR A 188 33.69 -5.83 11.17
N LEU A 189 34.03 -5.98 9.87
CA LEU A 189 33.64 -7.16 9.10
C LEU A 189 34.69 -8.27 9.25
N ASP A 190 34.26 -9.39 9.84
CA ASP A 190 35.02 -10.65 9.90
C ASP A 190 34.07 -11.85 9.81
N HIS A 191 34.62 -13.03 9.51
CA HIS A 191 33.91 -14.30 9.57
C HIS A 191 34.85 -15.39 10.05
N GLN A 192 34.47 -16.11 11.11
CA GLN A 192 35.29 -17.14 11.78
C GLN A 192 36.73 -16.68 12.11
N GLY A 193 36.94 -15.37 12.33
CA GLY A 193 38.25 -14.77 12.61
C GLY A 193 39.06 -14.34 11.38
N GLU A 194 38.63 -14.67 10.15
CA GLU A 194 39.19 -14.04 8.94
C GLU A 194 38.60 -12.64 8.76
N LYS A 195 39.45 -11.62 8.60
CA LYS A 195 39.02 -10.25 8.25
C LYS A 195 38.45 -10.19 6.84
N LEU A 196 37.43 -9.36 6.65
CA LEU A 196 36.76 -9.14 5.36
C LEU A 196 36.88 -7.67 4.95
N MET A 197 36.84 -7.42 3.64
CA MET A 197 36.98 -6.12 2.98
C MET A 197 38.33 -5.42 3.20
N ILE A 198 38.66 -5.00 4.43
CA ILE A 198 39.88 -4.27 4.76
C ILE A 198 40.49 -4.69 6.10
N ASN A 199 41.79 -4.46 6.26
CA ASN A 199 42.50 -4.58 7.54
C ASN A 199 43.02 -3.22 8.04
N ASP A 200 43.64 -3.20 9.23
CA ASP A 200 44.04 -2.00 9.95
C ASP A 200 45.03 -1.07 9.20
N ASN A 201 45.66 -1.55 8.12
CA ASN A 201 46.46 -0.70 7.23
C ASN A 201 45.63 0.45 6.65
N LEU A 202 44.35 0.20 6.32
CA LEU A 202 43.41 1.14 5.68
C LEU A 202 42.47 1.82 6.67
N ASN A 203 42.86 1.95 7.94
CA ASN A 203 42.01 2.43 9.04
C ASN A 203 41.53 3.90 9.00
N THR A 204 41.69 4.63 7.90
CA THR A 204 41.06 5.95 7.72
C THR A 204 40.43 6.13 6.34
N ALA A 205 39.38 6.95 6.26
CA ALA A 205 38.70 7.25 4.99
C ALA A 205 39.66 7.77 3.90
N THR A 206 40.63 8.63 4.26
CA THR A 206 41.66 9.12 3.33
C THR A 206 42.58 8.00 2.84
N LYS A 207 43.05 7.11 3.74
CA LYS A 207 43.88 5.96 3.35
C LYS A 207 43.13 5.02 2.40
N LEU A 208 41.89 4.68 2.75
CA LEU A 208 41.04 3.81 1.94
C LEU A 208 40.79 4.42 0.55
N GLN A 209 40.45 5.70 0.47
CA GLN A 209 40.24 6.39 -0.81
C GLN A 209 41.50 6.38 -1.69
N MET A 210 42.69 6.64 -1.12
CA MET A 210 43.95 6.58 -1.86
C MET A 210 44.27 5.16 -2.34
N ALA A 211 44.06 4.14 -1.50
CA ALA A 211 44.30 2.74 -1.86
C ALA A 211 43.34 2.23 -2.94
N LEU A 212 42.06 2.63 -2.89
CA LEU A 212 41.05 2.26 -3.89
C LEU A 212 41.39 2.78 -5.29
N ILE A 213 41.97 3.98 -5.41
CA ILE A 213 42.42 4.53 -6.70
C ILE A 213 43.52 3.65 -7.31
N VAL A 214 44.50 3.23 -6.51
CA VAL A 214 45.60 2.35 -6.95
C VAL A 214 45.08 0.95 -7.30
N ALA A 215 44.15 0.42 -6.50
CA ALA A 215 43.54 -0.89 -6.73
C ALA A 215 42.65 -0.92 -7.98
N GLU A 216 41.81 0.10 -8.23
CA GLU A 216 40.98 0.17 -9.43
C GLU A 216 41.85 0.26 -10.71
N VAL A 217 42.99 0.96 -10.68
CA VAL A 217 43.94 0.98 -11.81
C VAL A 217 44.51 -0.42 -12.08
N LEU A 218 44.95 -1.15 -11.06
CA LEU A 218 45.44 -2.52 -11.22
C LEU A 218 44.35 -3.43 -11.80
N VAL A 219 43.18 -3.50 -11.17
CA VAL A 219 42.10 -4.40 -11.59
C VAL A 219 41.54 -4.02 -12.96
N SER A 220 41.57 -2.74 -13.36
CA SER A 220 41.21 -2.29 -14.71
C SER A 220 42.18 -2.76 -15.80
N SER A 221 43.38 -3.21 -15.45
CA SER A 221 44.35 -3.77 -16.41
C SER A 221 44.21 -5.28 -16.62
N LEU A 222 43.39 -5.96 -15.82
CA LEU A 222 43.16 -7.41 -15.89
C LEU A 222 41.96 -7.76 -16.78
N PRO A 223 41.95 -8.95 -17.43
CA PRO A 223 40.73 -9.51 -18.03
C PRO A 223 39.58 -9.58 -17.02
N LYS A 224 38.35 -9.27 -17.45
CA LYS A 224 37.16 -9.15 -16.59
C LYS A 224 36.91 -10.36 -15.69
N ASP A 225 37.13 -11.55 -16.25
CA ASP A 225 36.92 -12.88 -15.68
C ASP A 225 38.08 -13.38 -14.79
N THR A 226 39.17 -12.60 -14.67
CA THR A 226 40.34 -12.95 -13.85
C THR A 226 39.94 -13.20 -12.39
N PRO A 227 40.15 -14.40 -11.82
CA PRO A 227 39.73 -14.73 -10.46
C PRO A 227 40.51 -13.96 -9.39
N TYR A 228 39.84 -13.58 -8.29
CA TYR A 228 40.42 -12.83 -7.16
C TYR A 228 41.75 -13.40 -6.65
N GLN A 229 41.84 -14.74 -6.57
CA GLN A 229 43.00 -15.46 -6.03
C GLN A 229 44.31 -15.18 -6.81
N SER A 230 44.22 -14.73 -8.06
CA SER A 230 45.39 -14.39 -8.89
C SER A 230 46.05 -13.05 -8.52
N PHE A 231 45.36 -12.15 -7.82
CA PHE A 231 45.88 -10.86 -7.35
C PHE A 231 45.71 -10.64 -5.83
N GLU A 232 45.10 -11.59 -5.12
CA GLU A 232 44.85 -11.59 -3.68
C GLU A 232 46.06 -11.17 -2.83
N LEU A 233 47.24 -11.76 -3.06
CA LEU A 233 48.46 -11.47 -2.28
C LEU A 233 48.81 -9.96 -2.29
N ARG A 234 48.80 -9.35 -3.48
CA ARG A 234 49.10 -7.94 -3.68
C ARG A 234 48.01 -7.02 -3.13
N PHE A 235 46.76 -7.48 -3.13
CA PHE A 235 45.66 -6.80 -2.47
C PHE A 235 45.84 -6.78 -0.95
N LYS A 236 46.23 -7.91 -0.35
CA LYS A 236 46.47 -8.04 1.08
C LYS A 236 47.64 -7.18 1.58
N GLU A 237 48.71 -7.08 0.80
CA GLU A 237 49.82 -6.12 1.01
C GLU A 237 49.32 -4.66 1.08
N TRP A 238 48.32 -4.31 0.27
CA TRP A 238 47.69 -2.98 0.26
C TRP A 238 46.59 -2.78 1.31
N GLY A 239 46.30 -3.82 2.11
CA GLY A 239 45.29 -3.78 3.17
C GLY A 239 43.87 -4.18 2.74
N PHE A 240 43.70 -4.72 1.53
CA PHE A 240 42.44 -5.26 1.04
C PHE A 240 42.34 -6.76 1.32
N GLU A 241 41.30 -7.15 2.05
CA GLU A 241 40.97 -8.54 2.37
C GLU A 241 39.85 -9.07 1.47
N ARG A 242 39.48 -10.36 1.61
CA ARG A 242 38.42 -10.99 0.79
C ARG A 242 37.05 -10.33 0.94
N GLY A 243 36.20 -10.47 -0.07
CA GLY A 243 34.80 -9.98 -0.04
C GLY A 243 34.41 -9.01 -1.16
N TRP A 244 35.38 -8.43 -1.88
CA TRP A 244 35.14 -7.46 -2.95
C TRP A 244 34.47 -8.04 -4.20
N GLY A 245 34.78 -9.31 -4.53
CA GLY A 245 34.32 -9.96 -5.74
C GLY A 245 35.00 -11.31 -6.01
N ASP A 246 34.35 -12.16 -6.79
CA ASP A 246 34.96 -13.40 -7.33
C ASP A 246 35.93 -13.14 -8.49
N THR A 247 35.65 -12.10 -9.26
CA THR A 247 36.27 -11.76 -10.54
C THR A 247 36.76 -10.31 -10.54
N ALA A 248 37.77 -10.00 -11.35
CA ALA A 248 38.30 -8.64 -11.51
C ALA A 248 37.20 -7.61 -11.86
N GLU A 249 36.26 -7.94 -12.75
CA GLU A 249 35.12 -7.07 -13.03
C GLU A 249 34.29 -6.79 -11.76
N ARG A 250 33.93 -7.83 -10.98
CA ARG A 250 33.13 -7.65 -9.77
C ARG A 250 33.87 -6.88 -8.67
N VAL A 251 35.16 -7.16 -8.48
CA VAL A 251 36.03 -6.42 -7.54
C VAL A 251 36.05 -4.94 -7.90
N LYS A 252 36.29 -4.62 -9.18
CA LYS A 252 36.28 -3.25 -9.70
C LYS A 252 34.93 -2.58 -9.48
N GLU A 253 33.82 -3.25 -9.76
CA GLU A 253 32.49 -2.71 -9.53
C GLU A 253 32.23 -2.38 -8.04
N THR A 254 32.70 -3.22 -7.11
CA THR A 254 32.52 -3.01 -5.65
C THR A 254 33.45 -1.91 -5.14
N MET A 255 34.72 -1.90 -5.56
CA MET A 255 35.68 -0.85 -5.23
C MET A 255 35.21 0.52 -5.72
N ARG A 256 34.72 0.60 -6.96
CA ARG A 256 34.13 1.82 -7.51
C ARG A 256 32.92 2.29 -6.71
N ALA A 257 32.02 1.39 -6.30
CA ALA A 257 30.86 1.75 -5.48
C ALA A 257 31.27 2.30 -4.09
N VAL A 258 32.39 1.84 -3.52
CA VAL A 258 32.97 2.46 -2.31
C VAL A 258 33.56 3.83 -2.62
N SER A 259 34.36 3.96 -3.69
CA SER A 259 34.93 5.26 -4.12
C SER A 259 33.85 6.31 -4.38
N GLU A 260 32.77 5.95 -5.10
CA GLU A 260 31.59 6.77 -5.34
C GLU A 260 30.96 7.25 -4.02
N VAL A 261 30.76 6.34 -3.06
CA VAL A 261 30.21 6.65 -1.73
C VAL A 261 31.15 7.49 -0.84
N LEU A 262 32.48 7.30 -0.94
CA LEU A 262 33.46 8.12 -0.20
C LEU A 262 33.61 9.54 -0.79
N GLN A 263 33.33 9.72 -2.08
CA GLN A 263 33.49 11.00 -2.78
C GLN A 263 32.19 11.83 -2.83
N ALA A 264 31.05 11.18 -3.08
CA ALA A 264 29.76 11.83 -3.27
C ALA A 264 28.60 10.88 -2.88
N PRO A 265 28.37 10.61 -1.58
CA PRO A 265 27.39 9.61 -1.15
C PRO A 265 25.94 10.01 -1.51
N ASP A 266 25.26 9.13 -2.26
CA ASP A 266 23.83 9.22 -2.56
C ASP A 266 23.09 7.90 -2.21
N PRO A 267 21.75 7.94 -2.06
CA PRO A 267 20.98 6.78 -1.57
C PRO A 267 21.06 5.55 -2.48
N VAL A 268 21.16 5.73 -3.79
CA VAL A 268 21.13 4.62 -4.76
C VAL A 268 22.46 3.88 -4.74
N HIS A 269 23.59 4.60 -4.73
CA HIS A 269 24.90 3.96 -4.58
C HIS A 269 25.12 3.40 -3.16
N MET A 270 24.49 3.98 -2.13
CA MET A 270 24.46 3.41 -0.78
C MET A 270 23.70 2.08 -0.72
N GLU A 271 22.48 1.99 -1.24
CA GLU A 271 21.71 0.75 -1.33
C GLU A 271 22.44 -0.32 -2.18
N LYS A 272 23.00 0.09 -3.32
CA LYS A 272 23.82 -0.77 -4.21
C LYS A 272 25.09 -1.30 -3.51
N LEU A 273 25.80 -0.47 -2.75
CA LEU A 273 26.97 -0.88 -1.98
C LEU A 273 26.59 -1.94 -0.93
N PHE A 274 25.60 -1.67 -0.09
CA PHE A 274 25.21 -2.62 0.98
C PHE A 274 24.59 -3.92 0.46
N SER A 275 24.06 -3.95 -0.77
CA SER A 275 23.67 -5.20 -1.44
C SER A 275 24.84 -6.13 -1.80
N ARG A 276 26.08 -5.60 -1.81
CA ARG A 276 27.30 -6.31 -2.23
C ARG A 276 28.23 -6.68 -1.08
N LEU A 277 28.12 -6.03 0.08
CA LEU A 277 28.99 -6.28 1.22
C LEU A 277 28.75 -7.68 1.85
N PRO A 278 29.80 -8.38 2.30
CA PRO A 278 29.70 -9.69 2.94
C PRO A 278 29.30 -9.54 4.43
N THR A 279 28.03 -9.25 4.69
CA THR A 279 27.52 -8.83 6.01
C THR A 279 26.62 -9.85 6.71
N ILE A 280 26.24 -10.94 6.02
CA ILE A 280 25.28 -11.94 6.51
C ILE A 280 25.66 -13.32 5.96
N PHE A 281 25.85 -14.29 6.85
CA PHE A 281 26.09 -15.70 6.56
C PHE A 281 25.23 -16.61 7.44
N ASN A 282 25.15 -16.28 8.73
CA ASN A 282 24.42 -17.02 9.77
C ASN A 282 23.12 -16.30 10.12
N VAL A 283 21.97 -16.94 9.87
CA VAL A 283 20.63 -16.37 10.09
C VAL A 283 19.84 -17.23 11.07
N VAL A 284 19.21 -16.60 12.06
CA VAL A 284 18.30 -17.24 13.03
C VAL A 284 16.89 -16.73 12.81
N ILE A 285 15.91 -17.63 12.71
CA ILE A 285 14.51 -17.28 12.48
C ILE A 285 13.65 -17.92 13.58
N PHE A 286 13.12 -17.13 14.50
CA PHE A 286 12.30 -17.62 15.61
C PHE A 286 10.83 -17.79 15.22
N SER A 287 10.26 -18.96 15.53
CA SER A 287 8.81 -19.24 15.47
C SER A 287 8.44 -20.30 16.54
N PRO A 288 8.37 -19.93 17.84
CA PRO A 288 8.23 -20.89 18.94
C PRO A 288 6.90 -21.66 18.99
N HIS A 289 5.76 -21.01 18.73
CA HIS A 289 4.43 -21.61 18.81
C HIS A 289 4.07 -22.58 17.67
N GLY A 290 2.98 -23.32 17.87
CA GLY A 290 2.40 -24.22 16.87
C GLY A 290 3.15 -25.54 16.70
N TYR A 291 2.79 -26.29 15.66
CA TYR A 291 3.46 -27.52 15.25
C TYR A 291 4.36 -27.22 14.04
N PHE A 292 5.52 -26.61 14.27
CA PHE A 292 6.41 -26.26 13.14
C PHE A 292 7.08 -27.52 12.55
N GLY A 293 6.83 -27.76 11.26
CA GLY A 293 7.32 -28.94 10.52
C GLY A 293 6.95 -28.86 9.03
N GLN A 294 7.45 -29.83 8.24
CA GLN A 294 7.39 -29.78 6.77
C GLN A 294 6.29 -30.68 6.15
N SER A 295 5.76 -31.62 6.93
CA SER A 295 4.68 -32.53 6.55
C SER A 295 3.72 -32.72 7.72
N ASP A 296 2.46 -33.05 7.43
CA ASP A 296 1.44 -33.50 8.39
C ASP A 296 1.08 -32.53 9.54
N VAL A 297 1.50 -31.27 9.44
CA VAL A 297 1.27 -30.23 10.47
C VAL A 297 0.25 -29.15 10.08
N LEU A 298 -0.01 -28.92 8.80
CA LEU A 298 -0.87 -27.81 8.36
C LEU A 298 -2.34 -28.07 8.73
N GLY A 299 -2.95 -27.13 9.45
CA GLY A 299 -4.30 -27.28 10.01
C GLY A 299 -4.36 -27.80 11.44
N LEU A 300 -3.21 -28.16 12.04
CA LEU A 300 -3.12 -28.36 13.49
C LEU A 300 -3.28 -27.02 14.24
N PRO A 301 -3.62 -27.04 15.55
CA PRO A 301 -3.72 -25.83 16.36
C PRO A 301 -2.51 -24.91 16.24
N ASP A 302 -2.76 -23.60 16.11
CA ASP A 302 -1.76 -22.55 15.87
C ASP A 302 -0.83 -22.79 14.67
N THR A 303 -1.22 -23.63 13.70
CA THR A 303 -0.32 -24.07 12.61
C THR A 303 -0.92 -23.80 11.24
N GLY A 304 -0.39 -22.79 10.55
CA GLY A 304 -0.91 -22.32 9.26
C GLY A 304 0.09 -21.48 8.47
N GLY A 305 -0.37 -20.36 7.90
CA GLY A 305 0.38 -19.55 6.93
C GLY A 305 1.78 -19.12 7.35
N GLN A 306 2.04 -18.90 8.65
CA GLN A 306 3.37 -18.56 9.17
C GLN A 306 4.41 -19.67 8.91
N VAL A 307 4.04 -20.95 9.04
CA VAL A 307 4.95 -22.08 8.75
C VAL A 307 5.27 -22.12 7.25
N VAL A 308 4.27 -21.86 6.41
CA VAL A 308 4.42 -21.78 4.95
C VAL A 308 5.37 -20.65 4.56
N TYR A 309 5.11 -19.45 5.09
CA TYR A 309 5.90 -18.24 4.87
C TYR A 309 7.37 -18.48 5.23
N ILE A 310 7.65 -19.04 6.41
CA ILE A 310 9.02 -19.24 6.89
C ILE A 310 9.74 -20.32 6.06
N LEU A 311 9.10 -21.44 5.73
CA LEU A 311 9.73 -22.48 4.90
C LEU A 311 10.06 -21.99 3.48
N ASP A 312 9.22 -21.15 2.88
CA ASP A 312 9.46 -20.62 1.53
C ASP A 312 10.40 -19.39 1.55
N GLN A 313 10.38 -18.58 2.61
CA GLN A 313 11.38 -17.56 2.94
C GLN A 313 12.79 -18.15 3.03
N VAL A 314 12.97 -19.24 3.78
CA VAL A 314 14.28 -19.85 4.05
C VAL A 314 14.95 -20.35 2.76
N LYS A 315 14.19 -21.03 1.89
CA LYS A 315 14.69 -21.49 0.58
C LYS A 315 15.26 -20.32 -0.24
N ALA A 316 14.48 -19.25 -0.38
CA ALA A 316 14.87 -18.10 -1.19
C ALA A 316 16.00 -17.26 -0.54
N MET A 317 16.05 -17.21 0.79
CA MET A 317 17.18 -16.60 1.52
C MET A 317 18.46 -17.42 1.37
N GLU A 318 18.40 -18.76 1.39
CA GLU A 318 19.59 -19.59 1.14
C GLU A 318 20.08 -19.45 -0.31
N GLU A 319 19.19 -19.45 -1.32
CA GLU A 319 19.57 -19.23 -2.72
C GLU A 319 20.26 -17.87 -2.91
N GLU A 320 19.68 -16.79 -2.37
CA GLU A 320 20.20 -15.43 -2.47
C GLU A 320 21.51 -15.25 -1.67
N LEU A 321 21.66 -15.89 -0.50
CA LEU A 321 22.92 -15.89 0.26
C LEU A 321 24.02 -16.65 -0.49
N LEU A 322 23.75 -17.86 -0.99
CA LEU A 322 24.70 -18.62 -1.81
C LEU A 322 25.12 -17.84 -3.07
N HIS A 323 24.20 -17.09 -3.67
CA HIS A 323 24.49 -16.22 -4.81
C HIS A 323 25.42 -15.05 -4.44
N ARG A 324 25.13 -14.35 -3.33
CA ARG A 324 25.94 -13.22 -2.82
C ARG A 324 27.33 -13.64 -2.39
N ILE A 325 27.43 -14.68 -1.56
CA ILE A 325 28.69 -15.21 -1.03
C ILE A 325 29.61 -15.62 -2.19
N LYS A 326 29.07 -16.31 -3.20
CA LYS A 326 29.82 -16.60 -4.43
C LYS A 326 30.29 -15.31 -5.12
N GLN A 327 29.39 -14.36 -5.38
CA GLN A 327 29.74 -13.08 -6.03
C GLN A 327 30.72 -12.21 -5.22
N GLN A 328 30.96 -12.50 -3.94
CA GLN A 328 31.93 -11.82 -3.08
C GLN A 328 33.33 -12.47 -3.12
N GLY A 329 33.49 -13.59 -3.84
CA GLY A 329 34.73 -14.36 -3.88
C GLY A 329 34.94 -15.24 -2.65
N LEU A 330 33.87 -15.52 -1.89
CA LEU A 330 33.90 -16.27 -0.64
C LEU A 330 33.39 -17.70 -0.83
N ASN A 331 33.99 -18.64 -0.09
CA ASN A 331 33.61 -20.06 -0.06
C ASN A 331 32.87 -20.45 1.24
N VAL A 332 32.27 -19.46 1.92
CA VAL A 332 31.49 -19.67 3.15
C VAL A 332 30.21 -20.47 2.84
N LYS A 333 29.82 -21.35 3.76
CA LYS A 333 28.51 -22.02 3.73
C LYS A 333 27.56 -21.22 4.63
N PRO A 334 26.54 -20.53 4.09
CA PRO A 334 25.57 -19.85 4.93
C PRO A 334 24.80 -20.87 5.79
N GLN A 335 24.41 -20.50 7.01
CA GLN A 335 23.57 -21.33 7.86
C GLN A 335 22.26 -20.60 8.18
N ILE A 336 21.13 -21.29 8.05
CA ILE A 336 19.82 -20.75 8.47
C ILE A 336 19.18 -21.72 9.47
N LEU A 337 18.98 -21.26 10.71
CA LEU A 337 18.31 -22.03 11.76
C LEU A 337 16.92 -21.47 12.03
N VAL A 338 15.89 -22.25 11.71
CA VAL A 338 14.50 -21.97 12.10
C VAL A 338 14.26 -22.53 13.50
N VAL A 339 14.20 -21.66 14.49
CA VAL A 339 14.19 -22.04 15.91
C VAL A 339 12.76 -22.03 16.45
N THR A 340 12.31 -23.21 16.88
CA THR A 340 10.92 -23.49 17.28
C THR A 340 10.89 -24.41 18.51
N ARG A 341 9.71 -24.78 18.99
CA ARG A 341 9.55 -25.64 20.16
C ARG A 341 9.69 -27.13 19.81
N LEU A 342 10.38 -27.89 20.66
CA LEU A 342 10.31 -29.35 20.69
C LEU A 342 9.08 -29.81 21.49
N ILE A 343 8.22 -30.62 20.87
CA ILE A 343 6.99 -31.16 21.46
C ILE A 343 7.12 -32.70 21.53
N PRO A 344 7.60 -33.27 22.64
CA PRO A 344 7.83 -34.72 22.79
C PRO A 344 6.63 -35.62 22.45
N ASP A 345 5.41 -35.18 22.78
CA ASP A 345 4.20 -36.00 22.60
C ASP A 345 3.49 -35.77 21.24
N ALA A 346 4.13 -35.04 20.31
CA ALA A 346 3.61 -34.85 18.95
C ALA A 346 3.66 -36.15 18.14
N ARG A 347 2.52 -36.86 18.06
CA ARG A 347 2.36 -38.07 17.25
C ARG A 347 2.02 -37.73 15.81
N GLY A 348 2.57 -38.49 14.86
CA GLY A 348 2.30 -38.33 13.42
C GLY A 348 3.04 -37.16 12.75
N THR A 349 3.90 -36.43 13.47
CA THR A 349 4.71 -35.34 12.92
C THR A 349 6.15 -35.45 13.41
N LYS A 350 7.07 -34.63 12.86
CA LYS A 350 8.47 -34.55 13.31
C LYS A 350 8.71 -33.52 14.42
N CYS A 351 7.66 -32.95 15.05
CA CYS A 351 7.84 -31.89 16.05
C CYS A 351 8.53 -32.36 17.36
N ASN A 352 8.78 -33.66 17.51
CA ASN A 352 9.59 -34.26 18.55
C ASN A 352 11.09 -34.43 18.17
N GLN A 353 11.49 -34.18 16.92
CA GLN A 353 12.87 -34.28 16.45
C GLN A 353 13.60 -32.94 16.65
N GLU A 354 14.74 -32.97 17.34
CA GLU A 354 15.51 -31.77 17.69
C GLU A 354 16.07 -31.01 16.47
N LEU A 355 16.56 -31.72 15.46
CA LEU A 355 17.10 -31.12 14.24
C LEU A 355 16.46 -31.77 13.01
N GLU A 356 16.00 -30.94 12.06
CA GLU A 356 15.41 -31.40 10.79
C GLU A 356 15.87 -30.54 9.61
N PRO A 357 16.60 -31.09 8.62
CA PRO A 357 16.98 -30.35 7.40
C PRO A 357 15.78 -29.89 6.57
N ILE A 358 15.86 -28.68 6.01
CA ILE A 358 14.76 -28.07 5.25
C ILE A 358 14.79 -28.53 3.79
N ILE A 359 13.65 -29.02 3.30
CA ILE A 359 13.49 -29.59 1.96
C ILE A 359 13.67 -28.49 0.90
N GLY A 360 14.56 -28.74 -0.06
CA GLY A 360 14.95 -27.77 -1.09
C GLY A 360 16.13 -26.87 -0.69
N THR A 361 16.77 -27.12 0.46
CA THR A 361 17.94 -26.38 0.96
C THR A 361 19.14 -27.30 1.18
N LYS A 362 20.33 -26.74 1.37
CA LYS A 362 21.59 -27.46 1.58
C LYS A 362 22.17 -27.29 2.98
N HIS A 363 21.87 -26.17 3.64
CA HIS A 363 22.51 -25.75 4.90
C HIS A 363 21.50 -25.21 5.92
N SER A 364 20.21 -25.19 5.57
CA SER A 364 19.13 -24.68 6.41
C SER A 364 18.43 -25.80 7.20
N ASN A 365 18.20 -25.59 8.49
CA ASN A 365 17.65 -26.59 9.40
C ASN A 365 16.57 -25.99 10.33
N ILE A 366 15.62 -26.81 10.75
CA ILE A 366 14.71 -26.53 11.86
C ILE A 366 15.38 -27.03 13.14
N LEU A 367 15.59 -26.15 14.11
CA LEU A 367 16.08 -26.45 15.45
C LEU A 367 14.92 -26.38 16.45
N ARG A 368 14.67 -27.47 17.17
CA ARG A 368 13.58 -27.58 18.15
C ARG A 368 14.12 -27.62 19.56
N VAL A 369 13.76 -26.62 20.38
CA VAL A 369 14.21 -26.52 21.78
C VAL A 369 13.02 -26.80 22.70
N PRO A 370 13.14 -27.70 23.70
CA PRO A 370 12.04 -28.01 24.61
C PRO A 370 11.71 -26.84 25.54
N PHE A 371 10.44 -26.73 25.94
CA PHE A 371 10.03 -25.86 27.04
C PHE A 371 10.31 -26.54 28.37
N GLN A 372 10.93 -25.81 29.30
CA GLN A 372 11.22 -26.29 30.65
C GLN A 372 10.21 -25.73 31.67
N THR A 373 9.84 -26.56 32.64
CA THR A 373 9.12 -26.20 33.86
C THR A 373 10.00 -26.49 35.08
N GLN A 374 9.52 -26.16 36.28
CA GLN A 374 10.15 -26.60 37.53
C GLN A 374 10.20 -28.14 37.65
N ASN A 375 9.29 -28.85 36.96
CA ASN A 375 9.17 -30.31 36.97
C ASN A 375 9.82 -30.98 35.74
N GLY A 376 10.64 -30.23 34.98
CA GLY A 376 11.29 -30.70 33.75
C GLY A 376 10.55 -30.32 32.47
N VAL A 377 10.80 -31.05 31.38
CA VAL A 377 10.30 -30.72 30.03
C VAL A 377 8.79 -30.82 29.94
N CYS A 378 8.12 -29.72 29.56
CA CYS A 378 6.69 -29.74 29.20
C CYS A 378 6.51 -30.48 27.88
N ARG A 379 5.79 -31.60 27.91
CA ARG A 379 5.71 -32.57 26.81
C ARG A 379 4.63 -32.30 25.78
N ARG A 380 3.49 -31.77 26.24
CA ARG A 380 2.30 -31.49 25.42
C ARG A 380 2.42 -30.19 24.61
N TRP A 381 1.63 -30.05 23.54
CA TRP A 381 1.41 -28.75 22.89
C TRP A 381 0.79 -27.73 23.85
N VAL A 382 1.19 -26.46 23.68
CA VAL A 382 0.72 -25.30 24.47
C VAL A 382 0.28 -24.23 23.46
N SER A 383 -0.86 -23.60 23.74
CA SER A 383 -1.43 -22.50 22.94
C SER A 383 -0.47 -21.32 22.84
N ARG A 384 -0.46 -20.61 21.71
CA ARG A 384 0.28 -19.35 21.52
C ARG A 384 -0.15 -18.25 22.51
N PHE A 385 -1.31 -18.37 23.14
CA PHE A 385 -1.77 -17.48 24.22
C PHE A 385 -1.23 -17.87 25.60
N ASP A 386 -0.87 -19.13 25.82
CA ASP A 386 -0.47 -19.66 27.14
C ASP A 386 1.07 -19.77 27.25
N ILE A 387 1.78 -19.19 26.26
CA ILE A 387 3.18 -19.48 25.96
C ILE A 387 4.18 -18.64 26.78
N TYR A 388 3.73 -17.52 27.34
CA TYR A 388 4.56 -16.47 27.92
C TYR A 388 5.46 -16.89 29.11
N PRO A 389 5.07 -17.82 30.02
CA PRO A 389 5.97 -18.31 31.08
C PRO A 389 7.27 -18.92 30.57
N PHE A 390 7.24 -19.52 29.37
CA PHE A 390 8.33 -20.33 28.84
C PHE A 390 9.38 -19.51 28.06
N LEU A 391 8.98 -18.37 27.48
CA LEU A 391 9.75 -17.67 26.45
C LEU A 391 11.12 -17.17 26.93
N GLU A 392 11.24 -16.74 28.18
CA GLU A 392 12.53 -16.30 28.73
C GLU A 392 13.52 -17.46 28.83
N ARG A 393 13.09 -18.60 29.38
CA ARG A 393 13.95 -19.77 29.53
C ARG A 393 14.26 -20.41 28.18
N PHE A 394 13.26 -20.50 27.30
CA PHE A 394 13.45 -20.91 25.91
C PHE A 394 14.47 -20.02 25.18
N SER A 395 14.44 -18.70 25.36
CA SER A 395 15.44 -17.79 24.79
C SER A 395 16.86 -18.09 25.31
N GLN A 396 17.02 -18.41 26.60
CA GLN A 396 18.31 -18.80 27.18
C GLN A 396 18.82 -20.13 26.60
N ASP A 397 18.00 -21.17 26.61
CA ASP A 397 18.35 -22.52 26.14
C ASP A 397 18.58 -22.57 24.62
N ALA A 398 17.76 -21.84 23.85
CA ALA A 398 17.95 -21.67 22.42
C ALA A 398 19.24 -20.91 22.10
N THR A 399 19.54 -19.80 22.80
CA THR A 399 20.80 -19.07 22.60
C THR A 399 22.01 -19.99 22.78
N ALA A 400 22.00 -20.88 23.78
CA ALA A 400 23.09 -21.82 23.99
C ALA A 400 23.24 -22.80 22.81
N LYS A 401 22.16 -23.46 22.37
CA LYS A 401 22.21 -24.41 21.25
C LYS A 401 22.53 -23.77 19.90
N ILE A 402 22.13 -22.51 19.67
CA ILE A 402 22.44 -21.80 18.43
C ILE A 402 23.92 -21.48 18.34
N LEU A 403 24.55 -20.97 19.41
CA LEU A 403 25.97 -20.64 19.42
C LEU A 403 26.86 -21.88 19.27
N ASP A 404 26.42 -23.01 19.82
CA ASP A 404 27.04 -24.33 19.67
C ASP A 404 26.97 -24.82 18.20
N LEU A 405 25.78 -24.82 17.60
CA LEU A 405 25.57 -25.30 16.21
C LEU A 405 26.14 -24.39 15.12
N MET A 406 26.20 -23.07 15.35
CA MET A 406 26.74 -22.10 14.39
C MET A 406 28.26 -21.88 14.55
N GLU A 407 28.90 -22.49 15.56
CA GLU A 407 30.31 -22.27 15.93
C GLU A 407 30.67 -20.77 16.12
N GLY A 408 29.68 -19.95 16.50
CA GLY A 408 29.79 -18.49 16.49
C GLY A 408 28.45 -17.77 16.66
N ASN A 409 28.46 -16.45 16.50
CA ASN A 409 27.23 -15.64 16.53
C ASN A 409 26.45 -15.75 15.20
N PRO A 410 25.12 -15.54 15.23
CA PRO A 410 24.37 -15.17 14.03
C PRO A 410 24.61 -13.70 13.65
N ASP A 411 24.56 -13.39 12.36
CA ASP A 411 24.67 -12.01 11.84
C ASP A 411 23.31 -11.30 11.85
N LEU A 412 22.24 -12.08 11.67
CA LEU A 412 20.85 -11.62 11.60
C LEU A 412 19.93 -12.53 12.42
N ILE A 413 19.08 -11.91 13.25
CA ILE A 413 17.99 -12.59 13.97
C ILE A 413 16.65 -12.01 13.48
N ILE A 414 15.73 -12.89 13.04
CA ILE A 414 14.37 -12.55 12.62
C ILE A 414 13.37 -13.15 13.60
N GLY A 415 12.53 -12.32 14.20
CA GLY A 415 11.35 -12.76 14.95
C GLY A 415 10.11 -12.93 14.04
N ASN A 416 9.22 -13.87 14.40
CA ASN A 416 7.91 -14.04 13.78
C ASN A 416 6.82 -14.15 14.85
N TYR A 417 5.74 -13.36 14.72
CA TYR A 417 4.64 -13.24 15.67
C TYR A 417 5.09 -12.85 17.09
N THR A 418 4.18 -12.56 18.01
CA THR A 418 4.50 -11.95 19.32
C THR A 418 5.58 -12.73 20.11
N ASP A 419 5.48 -14.06 20.13
CA ASP A 419 6.40 -14.94 20.87
C ASP A 419 7.79 -15.00 20.22
N GLY A 420 7.87 -15.20 18.91
CA GLY A 420 9.14 -15.20 18.18
C GLY A 420 9.79 -13.82 18.16
N ASN A 421 9.00 -12.74 18.06
CA ASN A 421 9.47 -11.36 18.15
C ASN A 421 10.04 -11.03 19.53
N LEU A 422 9.43 -11.51 20.62
CA LEU A 422 9.97 -11.33 21.96
C LEU A 422 11.26 -12.13 22.18
N VAL A 423 11.30 -13.41 21.79
CA VAL A 423 12.49 -14.26 21.93
C VAL A 423 13.67 -13.73 21.10
N ALA A 424 13.40 -13.26 19.88
CA ALA A 424 14.37 -12.57 19.04
C ALA A 424 14.91 -11.29 19.71
N SER A 425 14.03 -10.50 20.34
CA SER A 425 14.41 -9.27 21.06
C SER A 425 15.34 -9.56 22.24
N LEU A 426 15.07 -10.63 23.00
CA LEU A 426 15.92 -11.05 24.12
C LEU A 426 17.30 -11.53 23.65
N MET A 427 17.36 -12.36 22.61
CA MET A 427 18.62 -12.86 22.05
C MET A 427 19.45 -11.75 21.39
N ALA A 428 18.83 -10.91 20.54
CA ALA A 428 19.52 -9.80 19.88
C ALA A 428 20.03 -8.75 20.88
N SER A 429 19.25 -8.47 21.94
CA SER A 429 19.67 -7.62 23.05
C SER A 429 20.86 -8.21 23.84
N LYS A 430 20.93 -9.55 23.98
CA LYS A 430 22.01 -10.25 24.71
C LYS A 430 23.31 -10.31 23.91
N LEU A 431 23.23 -10.62 22.62
CA LEU A 431 24.39 -10.83 21.75
C LEU A 431 24.86 -9.57 21.00
N GLY A 432 24.02 -8.52 20.94
CA GLY A 432 24.36 -7.31 20.18
C GLY A 432 24.24 -7.52 18.66
N ILE A 433 23.28 -8.33 18.21
CA ILE A 433 23.08 -8.73 16.80
C ILE A 433 21.94 -7.92 16.16
N THR A 434 21.92 -7.83 14.82
CA THR A 434 20.93 -7.06 14.06
C THR A 434 19.59 -7.79 14.09
N GLN A 435 18.52 -7.07 14.43
CA GLN A 435 17.19 -7.65 14.61
C GLN A 435 16.20 -7.16 13.54
N GLY A 436 15.55 -8.12 12.88
CA GLY A 436 14.29 -7.93 12.17
C GLY A 436 13.11 -8.56 12.93
N THR A 437 11.90 -8.07 12.70
CA THR A 437 10.65 -8.69 13.18
C THR A 437 9.57 -8.69 12.11
N ILE A 438 8.71 -9.71 12.16
CA ILE A 438 7.55 -9.90 11.28
C ILE A 438 6.34 -10.18 12.18
N ALA A 439 5.27 -9.40 12.09
CA ALA A 439 4.09 -9.62 12.94
C ALA A 439 3.26 -10.83 12.49
N HIS A 440 3.05 -11.00 11.18
CA HIS A 440 2.03 -11.87 10.56
C HIS A 440 0.58 -11.48 10.89
N ALA A 441 0.27 -11.22 12.16
CA ALA A 441 -0.97 -10.60 12.62
C ALA A 441 -0.80 -9.98 14.02
N LEU A 442 -1.42 -8.83 14.27
CA LEU A 442 -1.48 -8.22 15.61
C LEU A 442 -2.89 -8.36 16.21
N GLU A 443 -3.03 -9.22 17.22
CA GLU A 443 -4.33 -9.68 17.73
C GLU A 443 -5.22 -8.54 18.28
N LYS A 444 -4.64 -7.42 18.72
CA LYS A 444 -5.38 -6.22 19.18
C LYS A 444 -6.32 -5.64 18.12
N THR A 445 -6.08 -5.91 16.83
CA THR A 445 -6.98 -5.52 15.72
C THR A 445 -8.03 -6.56 15.36
N LYS A 446 -7.82 -7.82 15.76
CA LYS A 446 -8.73 -8.95 15.48
C LYS A 446 -9.78 -9.12 16.56
N TYR A 447 -9.47 -8.73 17.79
CA TYR A 447 -10.42 -8.70 18.91
C TYR A 447 -10.76 -7.24 19.25
N GLU A 448 -11.91 -6.76 18.79
CA GLU A 448 -12.30 -5.35 18.95
C GLU A 448 -12.41 -4.96 20.43
N ASN A 449 -11.84 -3.81 20.80
CA ASN A 449 -11.82 -3.28 22.17
C ASN A 449 -11.13 -4.22 23.20
N SER A 450 -10.29 -5.15 22.74
CA SER A 450 -9.52 -6.08 23.60
C SER A 450 -8.50 -5.40 24.50
N ASP A 451 -8.08 -4.17 24.19
CA ASP A 451 -7.28 -3.33 25.06
C ASP A 451 -8.10 -2.79 26.25
N ILE A 452 -9.18 -2.05 25.99
CA ILE A 452 -9.99 -1.46 27.06
C ILE A 452 -10.75 -2.50 27.90
N LYS A 453 -11.01 -3.69 27.34
CA LYS A 453 -11.64 -4.85 28.01
C LYS A 453 -10.67 -5.96 28.40
N TRP A 454 -9.35 -5.71 28.42
CA TRP A 454 -8.35 -6.77 28.60
C TRP A 454 -8.64 -7.69 29.81
N LYS A 455 -9.05 -7.13 30.95
CA LYS A 455 -9.42 -7.88 32.19
C LYS A 455 -10.50 -8.95 31.98
N GLU A 456 -11.44 -8.76 31.04
CA GLU A 456 -12.50 -9.74 30.72
C GLU A 456 -11.97 -10.92 29.88
N LEU A 457 -10.87 -10.69 29.14
CA LEU A 457 -10.35 -11.56 28.08
C LEU A 457 -9.05 -12.26 28.49
N ASP A 458 -8.30 -11.67 29.43
CA ASP A 458 -7.00 -12.15 29.88
C ASP A 458 -7.02 -13.59 30.41
N PRO A 459 -8.03 -14.05 31.20
CA PRO A 459 -8.11 -15.43 31.68
C PRO A 459 -8.27 -16.50 30.58
N LYS A 460 -8.38 -16.11 29.30
CA LYS A 460 -8.46 -17.01 28.14
C LYS A 460 -7.38 -16.75 27.07
N TYR A 461 -6.94 -15.50 26.92
CA TYR A 461 -6.05 -15.10 25.82
C TYR A 461 -4.75 -14.42 26.28
N HIS A 462 -4.62 -14.11 27.57
CA HIS A 462 -3.44 -13.44 28.16
C HIS A 462 -2.95 -12.22 27.38
N PHE A 463 -3.89 -11.40 26.90
CA PHE A 463 -3.62 -10.21 26.08
C PHE A 463 -2.75 -9.16 26.80
N SER A 464 -2.75 -9.13 28.14
CA SER A 464 -1.79 -8.34 28.91
C SER A 464 -0.34 -8.74 28.62
N CYS A 465 -0.04 -10.03 28.56
CA CYS A 465 1.28 -10.52 28.15
C CYS A 465 1.53 -10.23 26.67
N GLN A 466 0.53 -10.46 25.81
CA GLN A 466 0.69 -10.30 24.36
C GLN A 466 1.01 -8.85 23.96
N PHE A 467 0.16 -7.88 24.33
CA PHE A 467 0.31 -6.51 23.85
C PHE A 467 1.54 -5.81 24.45
N ILE A 468 1.99 -6.23 25.65
CA ILE A 468 3.24 -5.75 26.25
C ILE A 468 4.44 -6.35 25.50
N ALA A 469 4.41 -7.65 25.15
CA ALA A 469 5.46 -8.29 24.35
C ALA A 469 5.57 -7.72 22.93
N ASP A 470 4.44 -7.48 22.27
CA ASP A 470 4.38 -6.80 20.97
C ASP A 470 5.01 -5.40 21.05
N THR A 471 4.58 -4.59 22.02
CA THR A 471 5.10 -3.22 22.25
C THR A 471 6.62 -3.22 22.52
N ILE A 472 7.11 -4.19 23.28
CA ILE A 472 8.55 -4.41 23.54
C ILE A 472 9.29 -4.70 22.24
N ALA A 473 8.82 -5.65 21.43
CA ALA A 473 9.54 -6.10 20.26
C ALA A 473 9.51 -5.08 19.09
N MET A 474 8.41 -4.35 18.91
CA MET A 474 8.31 -3.21 17.99
C MET A 474 9.39 -2.15 18.25
N ASN A 475 9.74 -1.95 19.52
CA ASN A 475 10.74 -0.96 19.93
C ASN A 475 12.17 -1.52 20.00
N ALA A 476 12.35 -2.81 20.31
CA ALA A 476 13.67 -3.46 20.38
C ALA A 476 14.32 -3.64 19.00
N THR A 477 13.52 -3.97 17.99
CA THR A 477 13.98 -4.33 16.65
C THR A 477 14.65 -3.19 15.89
N ASP A 478 15.66 -3.51 15.08
CA ASP A 478 16.33 -2.53 14.19
C ASP A 478 15.45 -2.21 12.98
N PHE A 479 14.77 -3.23 12.42
CA PHE A 479 13.80 -3.07 11.33
C PHE A 479 12.55 -3.94 11.53
N ILE A 480 11.46 -3.57 10.85
CA ILE A 480 10.20 -4.32 10.78
C ILE A 480 9.93 -4.65 9.32
N ILE A 481 9.64 -5.92 9.02
CA ILE A 481 9.10 -6.33 7.72
C ILE A 481 7.59 -6.50 7.82
N ALA A 482 6.86 -5.72 7.04
CA ALA A 482 5.43 -5.89 6.80
C ALA A 482 5.19 -6.43 5.38
N SER A 483 4.09 -7.15 5.18
CA SER A 483 3.71 -7.69 3.87
C SER A 483 2.99 -6.65 2.99
N THR A 484 2.40 -5.61 3.60
CA THR A 484 1.61 -4.55 2.94
C THR A 484 1.77 -3.20 3.65
N TYR A 485 1.42 -2.12 2.96
CA TYR A 485 1.15 -0.81 3.57
C TYR A 485 -0.01 -0.87 4.56
N GLN A 486 -1.07 -1.63 4.22
CA GLN A 486 -2.26 -1.84 5.04
C GLN A 486 -1.93 -2.40 6.44
N GLU A 487 -0.96 -3.30 6.53
CA GLU A 487 -0.48 -3.84 7.82
C GLU A 487 0.12 -2.75 8.71
N ILE A 488 0.83 -1.78 8.14
CA ILE A 488 1.47 -0.69 8.88
C ILE A 488 0.45 0.41 9.24
N ALA A 489 -0.12 1.07 8.23
CA ALA A 489 -0.95 2.26 8.36
C ALA A 489 -2.28 2.19 7.59
N GLY A 490 -2.75 0.98 7.28
CA GLY A 490 -4.14 0.75 6.88
C GLY A 490 -4.52 1.39 5.55
N SER A 491 -5.76 1.82 5.47
CA SER A 491 -6.31 2.57 4.35
C SER A 491 -6.52 4.04 4.75
N LYS A 492 -7.13 4.83 3.87
CA LYS A 492 -7.58 6.19 4.24
C LYS A 492 -8.58 6.16 5.40
N ASP A 493 -9.51 5.21 5.38
CA ASP A 493 -10.70 5.23 6.24
C ASP A 493 -10.61 4.27 7.43
N ARG A 494 -9.66 3.31 7.42
CA ARG A 494 -9.36 2.38 8.53
C ARG A 494 -7.87 2.43 8.91
N PRO A 495 -7.51 2.43 10.21
CA PRO A 495 -6.12 2.39 10.67
C PRO A 495 -5.44 1.05 10.39
N GLY A 496 -4.10 1.07 10.35
CA GLY A 496 -3.27 -0.12 10.20
C GLY A 496 -3.16 -0.98 11.46
N GLN A 497 -2.59 -2.18 11.32
CA GLN A 497 -2.35 -3.07 12.46
C GLN A 497 -1.34 -2.45 13.43
N TYR A 498 -0.18 -2.00 12.93
CA TYR A 498 0.81 -1.32 13.75
C TYR A 498 0.31 0.05 14.22
N GLU A 499 -0.36 0.83 13.37
CA GLU A 499 -0.96 2.13 13.74
C GLU A 499 -1.92 2.04 14.95
N SER A 500 -2.69 0.94 15.07
CA SER A 500 -3.56 0.73 16.23
C SER A 500 -2.81 0.58 17.57
N HIS A 501 -1.48 0.41 17.53
CA HIS A 501 -0.59 0.35 18.69
C HIS A 501 0.17 1.68 18.93
N THR A 502 -0.04 2.71 18.10
CA THR A 502 0.55 4.03 18.31
C THR A 502 0.10 4.63 19.64
N ALA A 503 -1.19 4.51 19.98
CA ALA A 503 -1.70 4.84 21.30
C ALA A 503 -2.85 3.90 21.71
N PHE A 504 -2.79 3.35 22.92
CA PHE A 504 -3.86 2.54 23.53
C PHE A 504 -3.70 2.48 25.05
N THR A 505 -4.65 1.89 25.77
CA THR A 505 -4.59 1.77 27.24
C THR A 505 -5.13 0.45 27.72
N LEU A 506 -4.51 -0.09 28.76
CA LEU A 506 -4.91 -1.29 29.48
C LEU A 506 -5.31 -0.82 30.90
N PRO A 507 -6.60 -0.54 31.16
CA PRO A 507 -7.01 0.10 32.41
C PRO A 507 -6.64 -0.74 33.62
N GLY A 508 -5.99 -0.13 34.62
CA GLY A 508 -5.44 -0.81 35.79
C GLY A 508 -4.09 -1.51 35.56
N LEU A 509 -3.39 -1.22 34.45
CA LEU A 509 -2.05 -1.74 34.16
C LEU A 509 -1.10 -0.66 33.62
N CYS A 510 -1.39 -0.10 32.44
CA CYS A 510 -0.59 0.97 31.83
C CYS A 510 -1.32 1.70 30.70
N ARG A 511 -0.99 2.98 30.48
CA ARG A 511 -1.29 3.73 29.25
C ARG A 511 -0.11 3.63 28.30
N ILE A 512 -0.34 3.25 27.05
CA ILE A 512 0.66 3.33 25.98
C ILE A 512 0.36 4.61 25.20
N VAL A 513 1.04 5.71 25.55
CA VAL A 513 0.78 7.04 24.97
C VAL A 513 1.56 7.27 23.67
N SER A 514 2.68 6.56 23.51
CA SER A 514 3.45 6.48 22.27
C SER A 514 4.09 5.10 22.19
N GLY A 515 3.36 4.14 21.62
CA GLY A 515 3.77 2.74 21.52
C GLY A 515 4.61 2.43 20.29
N ILE A 516 4.23 2.97 19.13
CA ILE A 516 4.97 2.85 17.87
C ILE A 516 4.62 3.99 16.91
N ASN A 517 5.61 4.53 16.20
CA ASN A 517 5.40 5.53 15.15
C ASN A 517 5.43 4.86 13.77
N VAL A 518 4.33 4.91 13.00
CA VAL A 518 4.28 4.32 11.64
C VAL A 518 5.17 5.05 10.62
N PHE A 519 5.60 6.27 10.92
CA PHE A 519 6.60 7.02 10.15
C PHE A 519 8.06 6.70 10.54
N ASP A 520 8.29 5.82 11.53
CA ASP A 520 9.64 5.38 11.89
C ASP A 520 10.28 4.67 10.67
N PRO A 521 11.48 5.10 10.21
CA PRO A 521 12.17 4.46 9.11
C PRO A 521 12.54 2.99 9.37
N LYS A 522 12.28 2.39 10.54
CA LYS A 522 12.38 0.94 10.73
C LYS A 522 11.39 0.13 9.86
N PHE A 523 10.25 0.73 9.47
CA PHE A 523 9.21 0.04 8.71
C PHE A 523 9.55 -0.17 7.23
N ASN A 524 9.56 -1.43 6.80
CA ASN A 524 9.85 -1.84 5.43
C ASN A 524 8.79 -2.81 4.90
N ILE A 525 8.18 -2.50 3.75
CA ILE A 525 7.26 -3.41 3.07
C ILE A 525 8.08 -4.38 2.21
N ALA A 526 8.05 -5.68 2.52
CA ALA A 526 8.52 -6.74 1.64
C ALA A 526 7.43 -7.81 1.55
N ALA A 527 6.67 -7.77 0.45
CA ALA A 527 5.58 -8.72 0.24
C ALA A 527 6.14 -10.11 -0.13
N PRO A 528 5.62 -11.19 0.46
CA PRO A 528 5.99 -12.56 0.08
C PRO A 528 5.41 -12.92 -1.29
N GLY A 529 5.94 -14.00 -1.87
CA GLY A 529 5.40 -14.60 -3.11
C GLY A 529 4.62 -15.88 -2.87
N ALA A 530 4.40 -16.62 -3.95
CA ALA A 530 4.05 -18.04 -3.91
C ALA A 530 5.20 -18.88 -4.51
N ASP A 531 5.25 -20.17 -4.21
CA ASP A 531 6.26 -21.07 -4.77
C ASP A 531 6.03 -21.25 -6.28
N GLN A 532 6.93 -20.69 -7.11
CA GLN A 532 6.82 -20.72 -8.57
C GLN A 532 7.11 -22.10 -9.19
N ASN A 533 7.51 -23.09 -8.39
CA ASN A 533 7.52 -24.50 -8.80
C ASN A 533 6.11 -25.09 -8.80
N VAL A 534 5.25 -24.65 -7.86
CA VAL A 534 3.87 -25.11 -7.69
C VAL A 534 2.90 -24.27 -8.52
N TYR A 535 3.04 -22.94 -8.45
CA TYR A 535 2.14 -21.96 -9.07
C TYR A 535 2.88 -21.23 -10.19
N PHE A 536 2.58 -21.62 -11.44
CA PHE A 536 3.21 -21.11 -12.65
C PHE A 536 2.18 -21.00 -13.79
N PRO A 537 2.47 -20.25 -14.87
CA PRO A 537 1.47 -19.90 -15.88
C PRO A 537 0.80 -21.11 -16.53
N TYR A 538 -0.52 -21.09 -16.70
CA TYR A 538 -1.26 -22.16 -17.38
C TYR A 538 -0.83 -22.41 -18.85
N THR A 539 -0.12 -21.45 -19.45
CA THR A 539 0.50 -21.48 -20.79
C THR A 539 1.79 -22.28 -20.87
N ASP A 540 2.48 -22.50 -19.74
CA ASP A 540 3.68 -23.32 -19.64
C ASP A 540 3.25 -24.80 -19.75
N LYS A 541 3.15 -25.30 -20.98
CA LYS A 541 2.57 -26.62 -21.28
C LYS A 541 3.52 -27.78 -20.94
N GLU A 542 4.83 -27.55 -20.92
CA GLU A 542 5.83 -28.58 -20.60
C GLU A 542 5.82 -28.95 -19.12
N ARG A 543 5.51 -27.99 -18.22
CA ARG A 543 5.47 -28.22 -16.77
C ARG A 543 4.11 -28.67 -16.22
N ARG A 544 3.07 -28.79 -17.05
CA ARG A 544 1.71 -29.17 -16.60
C ARG A 544 1.67 -30.56 -15.97
N LEU A 545 1.00 -30.67 -14.84
CA LEU A 545 0.88 -31.92 -14.09
C LEU A 545 -0.30 -32.75 -14.61
N THR A 546 -0.20 -33.21 -15.86
CA THR A 546 -1.27 -33.89 -16.59
C THR A 546 -1.76 -35.18 -15.91
N SER A 547 -0.95 -35.80 -15.07
CA SER A 547 -1.33 -36.93 -14.21
C SER A 547 -2.49 -36.62 -13.24
N PHE A 548 -2.68 -35.36 -12.85
CA PHE A 548 -3.82 -34.95 -12.02
C PHE A 548 -5.10 -34.66 -12.83
N HIS A 549 -5.05 -34.58 -14.17
CA HIS A 549 -6.21 -34.18 -14.97
C HIS A 549 -7.44 -35.08 -14.80
N PRO A 550 -7.33 -36.43 -14.75
CA PRO A 550 -8.49 -37.29 -14.51
C PRO A 550 -9.18 -37.02 -13.16
N ALA A 551 -8.40 -36.81 -12.10
CA ALA A 551 -8.92 -36.50 -10.77
C ALA A 551 -9.53 -35.08 -10.70
N ILE A 552 -8.94 -34.10 -11.40
CA ILE A 552 -9.48 -32.75 -11.51
C ILE A 552 -10.79 -32.74 -12.35
N GLU A 553 -10.89 -33.56 -13.39
CA GLU A 553 -12.12 -33.72 -14.17
C GLU A 553 -13.25 -34.39 -13.38
N GLU A 554 -12.95 -35.38 -12.54
CA GLU A 554 -13.92 -35.93 -11.58
C GLU A 554 -14.40 -34.82 -10.62
N LEU A 555 -13.45 -34.18 -9.92
CA LEU A 555 -13.66 -33.16 -8.90
C LEU A 555 -14.50 -31.97 -9.40
N LEU A 556 -14.31 -31.57 -10.66
CA LEU A 556 -15.05 -30.49 -11.30
C LEU A 556 -16.34 -30.94 -11.98
N TYR A 557 -16.41 -32.16 -12.54
CA TYR A 557 -17.45 -32.53 -13.52
C TYR A 557 -18.14 -33.89 -13.32
N SER A 558 -17.89 -34.62 -12.23
CA SER A 558 -18.69 -35.79 -11.81
C SER A 558 -20.16 -35.40 -11.54
N LYS A 559 -21.11 -36.32 -11.70
CA LYS A 559 -22.54 -36.05 -11.38
C LYS A 559 -22.95 -36.52 -9.98
N GLU A 560 -22.04 -37.14 -9.24
CA GLU A 560 -22.31 -37.76 -7.95
C GLU A 560 -21.85 -36.84 -6.80
N ASP A 561 -22.64 -36.81 -5.71
CA ASP A 561 -22.29 -36.13 -4.46
C ASP A 561 -21.50 -37.13 -3.59
N ASN A 562 -20.31 -36.77 -3.12
CA ASN A 562 -19.42 -37.64 -2.33
C ASN A 562 -18.74 -36.87 -1.16
N ASN A 563 -17.68 -37.43 -0.56
CA ASN A 563 -16.97 -36.79 0.55
C ASN A 563 -15.97 -35.69 0.12
N GLU A 564 -15.60 -35.59 -1.16
CA GLU A 564 -14.74 -34.54 -1.70
C GLU A 564 -15.51 -33.41 -2.41
N HIS A 565 -16.71 -33.68 -2.96
CA HIS A 565 -17.53 -32.67 -3.63
C HIS A 565 -19.04 -32.93 -3.58
N ILE A 566 -19.82 -31.84 -3.58
CA ILE A 566 -21.28 -31.86 -3.80
C ILE A 566 -21.74 -30.80 -4.82
N GLY A 567 -22.92 -31.00 -5.39
CA GLY A 567 -23.41 -30.26 -6.55
C GLY A 567 -22.74 -30.74 -7.83
N TYR A 568 -23.17 -30.21 -8.99
CA TYR A 568 -22.61 -30.56 -10.29
C TYR A 568 -22.74 -29.41 -11.28
N LEU A 569 -21.88 -29.42 -12.30
CA LEU A 569 -21.90 -28.47 -13.41
C LEU A 569 -22.57 -29.12 -14.62
N ALA A 570 -23.72 -28.59 -15.05
CA ALA A 570 -24.51 -29.15 -16.15
C ALA A 570 -23.91 -28.83 -17.53
N ASP A 571 -23.37 -27.62 -17.68
CA ASP A 571 -22.68 -27.17 -18.90
C ASP A 571 -21.17 -27.09 -18.65
N ARG A 572 -20.42 -28.06 -19.18
CA ARG A 572 -18.96 -28.13 -19.08
C ARG A 572 -18.24 -27.06 -19.93
N LYS A 573 -18.93 -26.38 -20.86
CA LYS A 573 -18.33 -25.38 -21.77
C LYS A 573 -18.31 -23.96 -21.20
N LYS A 574 -19.07 -23.69 -20.13
CA LYS A 574 -19.03 -22.40 -19.43
C LYS A 574 -17.70 -22.21 -18.69
N PRO A 575 -17.09 -21.01 -18.74
CA PRO A 575 -16.01 -20.66 -17.85
C PRO A 575 -16.41 -20.79 -16.38
N ILE A 576 -15.41 -21.00 -15.52
CA ILE A 576 -15.61 -21.19 -14.08
C ILE A 576 -15.20 -19.92 -13.30
N ILE A 577 -16.10 -19.42 -12.45
CA ILE A 577 -15.69 -18.62 -11.29
C ILE A 577 -15.17 -19.60 -10.23
N PHE A 578 -13.92 -19.41 -9.83
CA PHE A 578 -13.26 -20.21 -8.81
C PHE A 578 -13.02 -19.37 -7.55
N SER A 579 -13.27 -19.95 -6.38
CA SER A 579 -12.88 -19.36 -5.10
C SER A 579 -12.40 -20.46 -4.16
N MET A 580 -11.28 -20.23 -3.48
CA MET A 580 -10.68 -21.17 -2.54
C MET A 580 -10.25 -20.44 -1.27
N ALA A 581 -10.83 -20.84 -0.14
CA ALA A 581 -10.48 -20.33 1.20
C ALA A 581 -10.96 -21.30 2.29
N ARG A 582 -10.71 -20.95 3.56
CA ARG A 582 -11.47 -21.54 4.67
C ARG A 582 -12.92 -21.05 4.64
N LEU A 583 -13.84 -21.83 5.18
CA LEU A 583 -15.25 -21.47 5.28
C LEU A 583 -15.53 -20.77 6.62
N ASP A 584 -15.09 -19.52 6.74
CA ASP A 584 -15.38 -18.63 7.88
C ASP A 584 -16.09 -17.34 7.41
N VAL A 585 -16.75 -16.61 8.32
CA VAL A 585 -17.62 -15.48 7.90
C VAL A 585 -16.82 -14.32 7.32
N VAL A 586 -15.54 -14.19 7.69
CA VAL A 586 -14.64 -13.16 7.16
C VAL A 586 -14.25 -13.49 5.71
N LYS A 587 -14.01 -14.77 5.38
CA LYS A 587 -13.76 -15.21 3.99
C LYS A 587 -14.99 -15.17 3.08
N ASN A 588 -16.20 -15.13 3.63
CA ASN A 588 -17.42 -14.70 2.92
C ASN A 588 -17.76 -15.50 1.63
N LEU A 589 -17.38 -16.78 1.57
CA LEU A 589 -17.66 -17.66 0.41
C LEU A 589 -19.16 -17.84 0.16
N THR A 590 -19.97 -17.80 1.22
CA THR A 590 -21.43 -17.78 1.13
C THR A 590 -21.96 -16.45 0.57
N GLY A 591 -21.28 -15.33 0.81
CA GLY A 591 -21.59 -14.03 0.21
C GLY A 591 -21.49 -14.10 -1.31
N LEU A 592 -20.34 -14.56 -1.84
CA LEU A 592 -20.16 -14.80 -3.28
C LEU A 592 -21.22 -15.74 -3.86
N THR A 593 -21.60 -16.78 -3.11
CA THR A 593 -22.65 -17.73 -3.52
C THR A 593 -24.03 -17.06 -3.58
N GLU A 594 -24.35 -16.13 -2.66
CA GLU A 594 -25.56 -15.31 -2.76
C GLU A 594 -25.48 -14.31 -3.92
N TRP A 595 -24.35 -13.64 -4.14
CA TRP A 595 -24.17 -12.68 -5.24
C TRP A 595 -24.39 -13.37 -6.60
N TYR A 596 -23.78 -14.55 -6.79
CA TYR A 596 -23.99 -15.40 -7.95
C TYR A 596 -25.45 -15.86 -8.05
N GLY A 597 -26.04 -16.33 -6.95
CA GLY A 597 -27.41 -16.84 -6.92
C GLY A 597 -28.48 -15.81 -7.30
N LYS A 598 -28.32 -14.56 -6.85
CA LYS A 598 -29.13 -13.40 -7.25
C LYS A 598 -28.93 -13.04 -8.72
N ASN A 599 -27.68 -12.97 -9.18
CA ASN A 599 -27.34 -12.40 -10.48
C ASN A 599 -27.55 -13.39 -11.65
N ARG A 600 -28.78 -13.44 -12.17
CA ARG A 600 -29.16 -14.26 -13.35
C ARG A 600 -28.29 -14.00 -14.59
N ARG A 601 -27.80 -12.77 -14.79
CA ARG A 601 -26.91 -12.41 -15.91
C ARG A 601 -25.58 -13.16 -15.78
N LEU A 602 -25.01 -13.18 -14.59
CA LEU A 602 -23.78 -13.92 -14.28
C LEU A 602 -23.96 -15.44 -14.44
N ARG A 603 -25.04 -16.01 -13.89
CA ARG A 603 -25.37 -17.46 -13.98
C ARG A 603 -25.50 -17.97 -15.42
N ASN A 604 -25.97 -17.12 -16.33
CA ASN A 604 -26.07 -17.46 -17.75
C ASN A 604 -24.70 -17.53 -18.44
N LEU A 605 -23.69 -16.81 -17.95
CA LEU A 605 -22.35 -16.73 -18.54
C LEU A 605 -21.42 -17.83 -18.02
N VAL A 606 -21.42 -18.08 -16.71
CA VAL A 606 -20.38 -18.88 -16.02
C VAL A 606 -20.93 -19.83 -14.96
N ASN A 607 -20.16 -20.88 -14.68
CA ASN A 607 -20.35 -21.80 -13.55
C ASN A 607 -19.70 -21.23 -12.27
N LEU A 608 -20.13 -21.70 -11.10
CA LEU A 608 -19.49 -21.38 -9.81
C LEU A 608 -18.84 -22.63 -9.19
N VAL A 609 -17.57 -22.51 -8.78
CA VAL A 609 -16.82 -23.54 -8.05
C VAL A 609 -16.26 -22.92 -6.76
N ILE A 610 -16.69 -23.44 -5.62
CA ILE A 610 -16.19 -23.05 -4.29
C ILE A 610 -15.39 -24.22 -3.69
N VAL A 611 -14.17 -23.96 -3.22
CA VAL A 611 -13.37 -24.88 -2.40
C VAL A 611 -13.30 -24.33 -0.97
N GLY A 612 -13.78 -25.09 0.01
CA GLY A 612 -13.64 -24.69 1.41
C GLY A 612 -14.57 -25.43 2.38
N GLY A 613 -14.01 -25.81 3.55
CA GLY A 613 -14.74 -26.41 4.67
C GLY A 613 -15.24 -27.84 4.43
N PHE A 614 -16.20 -28.25 5.27
CA PHE A 614 -16.90 -29.53 5.20
C PHE A 614 -18.34 -29.35 4.69
N PHE A 615 -18.97 -30.40 4.17
CA PHE A 615 -20.38 -30.35 3.75
C PHE A 615 -21.40 -30.56 4.88
N ASP A 616 -20.97 -31.16 5.99
CA ASP A 616 -21.82 -31.48 7.14
C ASP A 616 -21.32 -30.70 8.37
N PRO A 617 -22.17 -29.89 9.04
CA PRO A 617 -21.80 -29.22 10.28
C PRO A 617 -21.26 -30.16 11.36
N SER A 618 -21.72 -31.43 11.40
CA SER A 618 -21.29 -32.41 12.42
C SER A 618 -19.80 -32.75 12.35
N LYS A 619 -19.17 -32.57 11.18
CA LYS A 619 -17.74 -32.82 10.96
C LYS A 619 -16.85 -31.67 11.44
N SER A 620 -17.41 -30.46 11.59
CA SER A 620 -16.66 -29.31 12.11
C SER A 620 -16.76 -29.20 13.64
N LYS A 621 -15.67 -28.71 14.26
CA LYS A 621 -15.64 -28.31 15.67
C LYS A 621 -15.75 -26.79 15.84
N ASP A 622 -15.71 -26.03 14.74
CA ASP A 622 -15.80 -24.58 14.75
C ASP A 622 -17.24 -24.08 14.58
N ARG A 623 -17.58 -22.98 15.27
CA ARG A 623 -18.96 -22.46 15.31
C ARG A 623 -19.30 -21.55 14.14
N GLU A 624 -18.32 -20.87 13.55
CA GLU A 624 -18.52 -20.04 12.36
C GLU A 624 -18.65 -20.93 11.13
N GLU A 625 -17.76 -21.93 10.98
CA GLU A 625 -17.85 -22.92 9.90
C GLU A 625 -19.17 -23.70 9.97
N MET A 626 -19.59 -24.19 11.15
CA MET A 626 -20.90 -24.83 11.32
C MET A 626 -22.10 -23.94 10.92
N ALA A 627 -21.97 -22.62 10.99
CA ALA A 627 -23.02 -21.68 10.59
C ALA A 627 -22.95 -21.40 9.07
N GLU A 628 -21.77 -21.15 8.54
CA GLU A 628 -21.53 -20.90 7.12
C GLU A 628 -21.84 -22.14 6.25
N ILE A 629 -21.63 -23.36 6.74
CA ILE A 629 -22.08 -24.62 6.10
C ILE A 629 -23.61 -24.63 5.94
N LYS A 630 -24.36 -24.33 7.00
CA LYS A 630 -25.84 -24.31 6.98
C LYS A 630 -26.36 -23.23 6.03
N LYS A 631 -25.70 -22.06 6.04
CA LYS A 631 -25.96 -20.94 5.14
C LYS A 631 -25.67 -21.31 3.67
N MET A 632 -24.58 -22.04 3.40
CA MET A 632 -24.23 -22.50 2.05
C MET A 632 -25.32 -23.39 1.45
N HIS A 633 -25.77 -24.42 2.19
CA HIS A 633 -26.91 -25.26 1.77
C HIS A 633 -28.18 -24.44 1.55
N ALA A 634 -28.54 -23.58 2.51
CA ALA A 634 -29.73 -22.73 2.40
C ALA A 634 -29.69 -21.79 1.18
N LEU A 635 -28.51 -21.31 0.78
CA LEU A 635 -28.32 -20.50 -0.43
C LEU A 635 -28.42 -21.32 -1.73
N ILE A 636 -27.85 -22.53 -1.75
CA ILE A 636 -27.94 -23.47 -2.87
C ILE A 636 -29.40 -23.81 -3.18
N ASP A 637 -30.20 -24.07 -2.14
CA ASP A 637 -31.64 -24.36 -2.27
C ASP A 637 -32.46 -23.10 -2.59
N LYS A 638 -32.27 -21.99 -1.86
CA LYS A 638 -32.97 -20.69 -2.07
C LYS A 638 -32.84 -20.19 -3.50
N TYR A 639 -31.66 -20.33 -4.11
CA TYR A 639 -31.38 -19.85 -5.46
C TYR A 639 -31.40 -20.95 -6.53
N GLN A 640 -31.71 -22.21 -6.16
CA GLN A 640 -31.75 -23.36 -7.07
C GLN A 640 -30.46 -23.46 -7.90
N LEU A 641 -29.34 -23.72 -7.23
CA LEU A 641 -28.00 -23.67 -7.84
C LEU A 641 -27.49 -25.03 -8.39
N LYS A 642 -28.20 -26.15 -8.15
CA LYS A 642 -27.81 -27.46 -8.71
C LYS A 642 -27.74 -27.38 -10.25
N GLY A 643 -26.68 -27.97 -10.83
CA GLY A 643 -26.36 -27.83 -12.26
C GLY A 643 -25.55 -26.57 -12.61
N GLN A 644 -25.33 -25.64 -11.68
CA GLN A 644 -24.58 -24.38 -11.87
C GLN A 644 -23.47 -24.17 -10.83
N ILE A 645 -23.57 -24.83 -9.66
CA ILE A 645 -22.55 -24.81 -8.60
C ILE A 645 -21.91 -26.19 -8.39
N ARG A 646 -20.61 -26.17 -8.10
CA ARG A 646 -19.85 -27.24 -7.43
C ARG A 646 -19.29 -26.68 -6.13
N TRP A 647 -19.45 -27.42 -5.04
CA TRP A 647 -18.77 -27.15 -3.77
C TRP A 647 -17.84 -28.32 -3.45
N ILE A 648 -16.57 -28.02 -3.20
CA ILE A 648 -15.46 -28.94 -2.99
C ILE A 648 -14.94 -28.78 -1.56
N ALA A 649 -14.59 -29.89 -0.92
CA ALA A 649 -14.02 -29.93 0.43
C ALA A 649 -12.61 -29.31 0.45
N ALA A 650 -12.15 -28.83 1.60
CA ALA A 650 -10.83 -28.22 1.75
C ALA A 650 -9.69 -29.11 1.20
N GLN A 651 -8.86 -28.54 0.31
CA GLN A 651 -7.82 -29.27 -0.43
C GLN A 651 -6.42 -29.08 0.18
N SER A 652 -5.75 -30.17 0.56
CA SER A 652 -4.44 -30.15 1.23
C SER A 652 -3.23 -30.26 0.29
N ASP A 653 -3.36 -30.94 -0.86
CA ASP A 653 -2.27 -31.12 -1.83
C ASP A 653 -2.05 -29.84 -2.65
N ARG A 654 -0.91 -29.17 -2.43
CA ARG A 654 -0.53 -27.96 -3.15
C ARG A 654 -0.27 -28.19 -4.64
N GLN A 655 0.25 -29.35 -5.05
CA GLN A 655 0.52 -29.65 -6.46
C GLN A 655 -0.80 -29.86 -7.22
N ARG A 656 -1.75 -30.61 -6.62
CA ARG A 656 -3.12 -30.72 -7.15
C ARG A 656 -3.81 -29.36 -7.19
N ASN A 657 -3.64 -28.50 -6.19
CA ASN A 657 -4.19 -27.14 -6.17
C ASN A 657 -3.60 -26.23 -7.25
N GLY A 658 -2.27 -26.26 -7.46
CA GLY A 658 -1.60 -25.50 -8.51
C GLY A 658 -2.09 -25.91 -9.90
N GLU A 659 -2.25 -27.22 -10.15
CA GLU A 659 -2.81 -27.70 -11.41
C GLU A 659 -4.31 -27.38 -11.55
N LEU A 660 -5.08 -27.42 -10.47
CA LEU A 660 -6.48 -26.98 -10.45
C LEU A 660 -6.63 -25.52 -10.90
N TYR A 661 -5.85 -24.58 -10.34
CA TYR A 661 -5.85 -23.17 -10.80
C TYR A 661 -5.55 -23.06 -12.31
N ARG A 662 -4.60 -23.84 -12.84
CA ARG A 662 -4.26 -23.85 -14.27
C ARG A 662 -5.38 -24.45 -15.13
N CYS A 663 -6.07 -25.50 -14.67
CA CYS A 663 -7.23 -26.07 -15.35
C CYS A 663 -8.41 -25.07 -15.38
N ILE A 664 -8.66 -24.30 -14.31
CA ILE A 664 -9.63 -23.20 -14.34
C ILE A 664 -9.23 -22.14 -15.38
N ALA A 665 -7.95 -21.80 -15.50
CA ALA A 665 -7.44 -20.87 -16.50
C ALA A 665 -7.60 -21.39 -17.95
N ASP A 666 -7.47 -22.69 -18.19
CA ASP A 666 -7.81 -23.30 -19.50
C ASP A 666 -9.31 -23.13 -19.85
N THR A 667 -10.23 -23.15 -18.87
CA THR A 667 -11.66 -22.83 -19.11
C THR A 667 -11.96 -21.35 -19.40
N LYS A 668 -10.93 -20.49 -19.38
CA LYS A 668 -11.08 -19.02 -19.37
C LYS A 668 -11.93 -18.49 -18.21
N GLY A 669 -11.84 -19.17 -17.07
CA GLY A 669 -12.46 -18.77 -15.81
C GLY A 669 -11.83 -17.52 -15.17
N ALA A 670 -12.21 -17.22 -13.94
CA ALA A 670 -11.61 -16.17 -13.11
C ALA A 670 -11.58 -16.58 -11.63
N PHE A 671 -10.60 -16.07 -10.88
CA PHE A 671 -10.58 -16.21 -9.42
C PHE A 671 -11.38 -15.08 -8.77
N VAL A 672 -12.10 -15.38 -7.69
CA VAL A 672 -12.81 -14.38 -6.90
C VAL A 672 -12.51 -14.56 -5.41
N GLN A 673 -11.99 -13.52 -4.76
CA GLN A 673 -11.77 -13.44 -3.32
C GLN A 673 -12.77 -12.43 -2.68
N PRO A 674 -13.91 -12.90 -2.15
CA PRO A 674 -15.03 -12.06 -1.70
C PRO A 674 -14.95 -11.59 -0.22
N ALA A 675 -13.83 -11.83 0.47
CA ALA A 675 -13.71 -11.60 1.91
C ALA A 675 -14.12 -10.18 2.38
N LEU A 676 -14.78 -10.11 3.53
CA LEU A 676 -15.13 -8.86 4.23
C LEU A 676 -13.88 -8.06 4.63
N TYR A 677 -12.78 -8.77 4.88
CA TYR A 677 -11.43 -8.23 5.01
C TYR A 677 -10.40 -9.33 4.73
N GLU A 678 -9.33 -9.01 4.00
CA GLU A 678 -8.22 -9.93 3.75
C GLU A 678 -6.90 -9.24 4.12
N ALA A 679 -6.13 -9.82 5.04
CA ALA A 679 -4.92 -9.18 5.56
C ALA A 679 -3.79 -9.12 4.52
N PHE A 680 -3.73 -10.14 3.64
CA PHE A 680 -2.79 -10.19 2.51
C PHE A 680 -3.43 -10.88 1.30
N GLY A 681 -3.81 -12.16 1.46
CA GLY A 681 -4.50 -12.94 0.42
C GLY A 681 -3.55 -13.69 -0.51
N LEU A 682 -2.79 -14.66 0.02
CA LEU A 682 -1.90 -15.53 -0.79
C LEU A 682 -2.62 -16.15 -1.99
N THR A 683 -3.90 -16.55 -1.87
CA THR A 683 -4.66 -17.15 -2.97
C THR A 683 -4.88 -16.21 -4.16
N VAL A 684 -4.80 -14.89 -3.97
CA VAL A 684 -4.77 -13.89 -5.05
C VAL A 684 -3.47 -14.01 -5.85
N ILE A 685 -2.33 -14.16 -5.16
CA ILE A 685 -0.99 -14.32 -5.78
C ILE A 685 -0.83 -15.71 -6.40
N GLU A 686 -1.40 -16.76 -5.82
CA GLU A 686 -1.45 -18.10 -6.42
C GLU A 686 -2.22 -18.10 -7.75
N ALA A 687 -3.43 -17.51 -7.76
CA ALA A 687 -4.24 -17.38 -8.96
C ALA A 687 -3.54 -16.55 -10.04
N MET A 688 -2.98 -15.39 -9.68
CA MET A 688 -2.26 -14.53 -10.61
C MET A 688 -0.97 -15.19 -11.15
N ASN A 689 -0.20 -15.93 -10.33
CA ASN A 689 0.93 -16.76 -10.80
C ASN A 689 0.52 -17.83 -11.81
N CYS A 690 -0.69 -18.39 -11.66
CA CYS A 690 -1.23 -19.35 -12.64
C CYS A 690 -1.75 -18.69 -13.92
N GLY A 691 -1.77 -17.35 -13.98
CA GLY A 691 -2.31 -16.57 -15.10
C GLY A 691 -3.83 -16.49 -15.11
N LEU A 692 -4.49 -16.69 -13.96
CA LEU A 692 -5.94 -16.62 -13.82
C LEU A 692 -6.36 -15.17 -13.47
N PRO A 693 -7.15 -14.46 -14.32
CA PRO A 693 -7.65 -13.13 -14.01
C PRO A 693 -8.43 -13.14 -12.69
N THR A 694 -8.11 -12.18 -11.81
CA THR A 694 -8.57 -12.20 -10.42
C THR A 694 -9.39 -10.97 -10.05
N PHE A 695 -10.49 -11.22 -9.35
CA PHE A 695 -11.30 -10.25 -8.62
C PHE A 695 -11.02 -10.42 -7.13
N ALA A 696 -10.63 -9.38 -6.41
CA ALA A 696 -10.40 -9.48 -4.97
C ALA A 696 -10.99 -8.30 -4.20
N THR A 697 -11.26 -8.52 -2.92
CA THR A 697 -11.83 -7.52 -2.01
C THR A 697 -11.02 -6.22 -1.98
N ASN A 698 -11.69 -5.08 -2.02
CA ASN A 698 -11.11 -3.77 -1.77
C ASN A 698 -10.74 -3.55 -0.28
N GLN A 699 -11.09 -4.49 0.60
CA GLN A 699 -10.81 -4.44 2.04
C GLN A 699 -9.55 -5.21 2.42
N GLY A 700 -8.41 -4.51 2.40
CA GLY A 700 -7.15 -5.00 2.96
C GLY A 700 -6.06 -5.21 1.92
N GLY A 701 -5.16 -6.18 2.16
CA GLY A 701 -3.97 -6.43 1.34
C GLY A 701 -4.19 -6.65 -0.16
N PRO A 702 -5.28 -7.31 -0.62
CA PRO A 702 -5.53 -7.45 -2.06
C PRO A 702 -5.73 -6.13 -2.80
N ALA A 703 -6.13 -5.06 -2.11
CA ALA A 703 -6.26 -3.71 -2.68
C ALA A 703 -4.90 -3.05 -3.01
N GLU A 704 -3.80 -3.62 -2.51
CA GLU A 704 -2.42 -3.26 -2.87
C GLU A 704 -1.84 -4.23 -3.92
N ILE A 705 -2.19 -5.52 -3.85
CA ILE A 705 -1.74 -6.54 -4.82
C ILE A 705 -2.27 -6.23 -6.22
N ILE A 706 -3.56 -5.97 -6.34
CA ILE A 706 -4.24 -5.68 -7.60
C ILE A 706 -4.18 -4.18 -7.92
N VAL A 707 -4.02 -3.86 -9.20
CA VAL A 707 -4.26 -2.52 -9.75
C VAL A 707 -5.56 -2.63 -10.56
N ASP A 708 -6.66 -2.08 -10.01
CA ASP A 708 -8.01 -2.25 -10.57
C ASP A 708 -8.11 -1.80 -12.03
N GLY A 709 -8.63 -2.67 -12.90
CA GLY A 709 -8.71 -2.42 -14.34
C GLY A 709 -7.40 -2.56 -15.11
N VAL A 710 -6.29 -2.92 -14.43
CA VAL A 710 -4.98 -3.17 -15.05
C VAL A 710 -4.54 -4.62 -14.86
N SER A 711 -4.17 -5.04 -13.64
CA SER A 711 -3.66 -6.40 -13.36
C SER A 711 -4.73 -7.37 -12.82
N GLY A 712 -5.92 -6.86 -12.55
CA GLY A 712 -7.06 -7.58 -12.01
C GLY A 712 -8.19 -6.59 -11.71
N PHE A 713 -9.12 -6.98 -10.83
CA PHE A 713 -10.23 -6.12 -10.43
C PHE A 713 -10.46 -6.11 -8.91
N HIS A 714 -10.89 -4.95 -8.40
CA HIS A 714 -11.40 -4.83 -7.04
C HIS A 714 -12.91 -5.08 -7.01
N VAL A 715 -13.38 -5.83 -6.02
CA VAL A 715 -14.80 -6.00 -5.66
C VAL A 715 -15.04 -5.44 -4.27
N ASP A 716 -16.21 -4.85 -4.05
CA ASP A 716 -16.64 -4.43 -2.73
C ASP A 716 -17.43 -5.59 -2.06
N PRO A 717 -17.00 -6.08 -0.88
CA PRO A 717 -17.64 -7.22 -0.24
C PRO A 717 -18.95 -6.86 0.48
N ILE A 718 -19.25 -5.56 0.64
CA ILE A 718 -20.50 -5.03 1.18
C ILE A 718 -21.50 -4.82 0.04
N ASN A 719 -21.07 -4.33 -1.13
CA ASN A 719 -21.90 -4.16 -2.32
C ASN A 719 -21.86 -5.35 -3.30
N GLY A 720 -22.45 -6.48 -2.91
CA GLY A 720 -22.48 -7.71 -3.70
C GLY A 720 -23.19 -7.61 -5.07
N ASP A 721 -24.15 -6.70 -5.22
CA ASP A 721 -24.87 -6.50 -6.48
C ASP A 721 -24.02 -5.71 -7.49
N GLU A 722 -23.25 -4.71 -7.06
CA GLU A 722 -22.21 -4.08 -7.90
C GLU A 722 -21.10 -5.07 -8.25
N SER A 723 -20.57 -5.78 -7.26
CA SER A 723 -19.47 -6.74 -7.43
C SER A 723 -19.82 -7.87 -8.40
N SER A 724 -21.02 -8.47 -8.32
CA SER A 724 -21.46 -9.48 -9.29
C SER A 724 -21.68 -8.92 -10.70
N ASN A 725 -22.10 -7.65 -10.82
CA ASN A 725 -22.25 -7.00 -12.13
C ASN A 725 -20.89 -6.68 -12.78
N LYS A 726 -19.89 -6.25 -12.00
CA LYS A 726 -18.50 -6.05 -12.47
C LYS A 726 -17.88 -7.35 -12.99
N ILE A 727 -18.15 -8.48 -12.32
CA ILE A 727 -17.73 -9.81 -12.79
C ILE A 727 -18.50 -10.23 -14.07
N ALA A 728 -19.82 -10.00 -14.13
CA ALA A 728 -20.63 -10.34 -15.32
C ALA A 728 -20.17 -9.59 -16.57
N GLU A 729 -19.92 -8.27 -16.46
CA GLU A 729 -19.40 -7.46 -17.55
C GLU A 729 -18.04 -7.91 -18.07
N PHE A 730 -17.16 -8.42 -17.21
CA PHE A 730 -15.88 -8.99 -17.63
C PHE A 730 -16.11 -10.22 -18.52
N PHE A 731 -16.99 -11.15 -18.13
CA PHE A 731 -17.29 -12.33 -18.94
C PHE A 731 -18.06 -12.01 -20.22
N GLU A 732 -18.90 -10.98 -20.23
CA GLU A 732 -19.50 -10.45 -21.47
C GLU A 732 -18.45 -9.88 -22.42
N LYS A 733 -17.49 -9.09 -21.92
CA LYS A 733 -16.37 -8.55 -22.70
C LYS A 733 -15.48 -9.68 -23.23
N CYS A 734 -15.14 -10.68 -22.42
CA CYS A 734 -14.41 -11.88 -22.84
C CYS A 734 -15.16 -12.72 -23.90
N LYS A 735 -16.50 -12.69 -23.91
CA LYS A 735 -17.32 -13.38 -24.92
C LYS A 735 -17.38 -12.62 -26.25
N GLY A 736 -17.29 -11.28 -26.22
CA GLY A 736 -17.18 -10.45 -27.42
C GLY A 736 -15.76 -10.38 -27.99
N ASP A 737 -14.75 -10.40 -27.12
CA ASP A 737 -13.32 -10.36 -27.43
C ASP A 737 -12.55 -11.34 -26.54
N PRO A 738 -12.15 -12.51 -27.06
CA PRO A 738 -11.33 -13.48 -26.32
C PRO A 738 -9.94 -12.96 -25.91
N THR A 739 -9.43 -11.91 -26.56
CA THR A 739 -8.13 -11.31 -26.18
C THR A 739 -8.23 -10.48 -24.90
N TYR A 740 -9.42 -9.98 -24.56
CA TYR A 740 -9.69 -9.26 -23.32
C TYR A 740 -9.33 -10.08 -22.07
N TRP A 741 -9.60 -11.39 -22.08
CA TRP A 741 -9.20 -12.29 -20.99
C TRP A 741 -7.67 -12.39 -20.88
N ASN A 742 -6.99 -12.59 -22.02
CA ASN A 742 -5.53 -12.73 -22.08
C ASN A 742 -4.82 -11.45 -21.61
N LYS A 743 -5.39 -10.26 -21.87
CA LYS A 743 -4.86 -8.98 -21.35
C LYS A 743 -4.68 -9.01 -19.83
N TYR A 744 -5.72 -9.42 -19.09
CA TYR A 744 -5.68 -9.47 -17.62
C TYR A 744 -4.85 -10.64 -17.09
N SER A 745 -4.81 -11.77 -17.82
CA SER A 745 -3.91 -12.89 -17.53
C SER A 745 -2.44 -12.45 -17.56
N THR A 746 -2.00 -11.80 -18.65
CA THR A 746 -0.63 -11.30 -18.81
C THR A 746 -0.30 -10.17 -17.84
N ALA A 747 -1.20 -9.20 -17.65
CA ALA A 747 -0.97 -8.10 -16.71
C ALA A 747 -0.95 -8.55 -15.23
N GLY A 748 -1.72 -9.59 -14.88
CA GLY A 748 -1.63 -10.25 -13.58
C GLY A 748 -0.27 -10.92 -13.37
N LEU A 749 0.18 -11.72 -14.35
CA LEU A 749 1.50 -12.37 -14.34
C LEU A 749 2.66 -11.35 -14.22
N GLN A 750 2.59 -10.25 -14.98
CA GLN A 750 3.57 -9.16 -14.89
C GLN A 750 3.61 -8.56 -13.49
N ARG A 751 2.44 -8.19 -12.93
CA ARG A 751 2.33 -7.62 -11.57
C ARG A 751 2.94 -8.52 -10.50
N ILE A 752 2.79 -9.84 -10.62
CA ILE A 752 3.42 -10.79 -9.69
C ILE A 752 4.93 -10.84 -9.87
N ASN A 753 5.43 -11.02 -11.10
CA ASN A 753 6.87 -11.12 -11.34
C ASN A 753 7.65 -9.83 -10.98
N GLU A 754 6.99 -8.67 -11.05
CA GLU A 754 7.57 -7.37 -10.66
C GLU A 754 7.56 -7.08 -9.15
N CYS A 755 6.72 -7.74 -8.34
CA CYS A 755 6.44 -7.31 -6.96
C CYS A 755 6.26 -8.41 -5.90
N TYR A 756 5.85 -9.63 -6.29
CA TYR A 756 5.35 -10.67 -5.37
C TYR A 756 6.02 -12.03 -5.64
N THR A 757 7.36 -12.05 -5.61
CA THR A 757 8.17 -13.27 -5.72
C THR A 757 9.08 -13.42 -4.50
N TRP A 758 9.33 -14.68 -4.09
CA TRP A 758 10.23 -14.97 -2.97
C TRP A 758 11.67 -14.51 -3.20
N LYS A 759 12.11 -14.41 -4.46
CA LYS A 759 13.42 -13.85 -4.82
C LYS A 759 13.53 -12.35 -4.55
N ILE A 760 12.52 -11.57 -4.95
CA ILE A 760 12.44 -10.14 -4.64
C ILE A 760 12.38 -9.94 -3.11
N TYR A 761 11.57 -10.75 -2.42
CA TYR A 761 11.47 -10.73 -0.97
C TYR A 761 12.83 -10.98 -0.28
N ALA A 762 13.52 -12.09 -0.59
CA ALA A 762 14.78 -12.45 0.03
C ALA A 762 15.87 -11.40 -0.22
N SER A 763 16.02 -10.94 -1.46
CA SER A 763 16.99 -9.90 -1.83
C SER A 763 16.71 -8.58 -1.10
N LYS A 764 15.44 -8.19 -0.96
CA LYS A 764 15.04 -6.97 -0.21
C LYS A 764 15.29 -7.11 1.29
N VAL A 765 14.93 -8.22 1.91
CA VAL A 765 15.14 -8.45 3.36
C VAL A 765 16.62 -8.48 3.71
N LEU A 766 17.47 -9.09 2.88
CA LEU A 766 18.92 -9.09 3.09
C LEU A 766 19.55 -7.70 2.86
N ASN A 767 19.05 -6.91 1.89
CA ASN A 767 19.49 -5.52 1.72
C ASN A 767 19.11 -4.62 2.92
N VAL A 768 17.90 -4.82 3.46
CA VAL A 768 17.46 -4.17 4.72
C VAL A 768 18.37 -4.60 5.87
N ALA A 769 18.53 -5.89 6.14
CA ALA A 769 19.40 -6.36 7.22
C ALA A 769 20.84 -5.81 7.11
N SER A 770 21.40 -5.77 5.89
CA SER A 770 22.73 -5.21 5.61
C SER A 770 22.82 -3.72 5.97
N ILE A 771 21.95 -2.84 5.41
CA ILE A 771 21.96 -1.40 5.75
C ILE A 771 21.70 -1.15 7.24
N TYR A 772 20.78 -1.91 7.86
CA TYR A 772 20.39 -1.63 9.24
C TYR A 772 21.46 -2.05 10.25
N SER A 773 22.31 -3.02 9.92
CA SER A 773 23.51 -3.34 10.72
C SER A 773 24.45 -2.13 10.89
N PHE A 774 24.58 -1.28 9.85
CA PHE A 774 25.37 -0.04 9.88
C PHE A 774 24.58 1.14 10.49
N TRP A 775 23.30 1.31 10.11
CA TRP A 775 22.40 2.33 10.71
C TRP A 775 22.36 2.23 12.24
N ARG A 776 22.38 1.00 12.77
CA ARG A 776 22.46 0.69 14.20
C ARG A 776 23.73 1.22 14.87
N GLN A 777 24.88 1.17 14.18
CA GLN A 777 26.12 1.76 14.69
C GLN A 777 26.03 3.30 14.74
N LEU A 778 25.54 3.92 13.65
CA LEU A 778 25.37 5.39 13.54
C LEU A 778 24.38 6.00 14.57
N ASN A 779 23.49 5.19 15.16
CA ASN A 779 22.48 5.63 16.13
C ASN A 779 22.61 4.93 17.49
N ARG A 780 23.80 4.40 17.82
CA ARG A 780 24.09 3.60 19.04
C ARG A 780 23.58 4.22 20.34
N LYS A 781 23.68 5.55 20.51
CA LYS A 781 23.21 6.27 21.71
C LYS A 781 21.70 6.15 21.92
N GLN A 782 20.91 6.36 20.86
CA GLN A 782 19.45 6.19 20.91
C GLN A 782 19.07 4.73 21.16
N LYS A 783 19.71 3.77 20.45
CA LYS A 783 19.44 2.34 20.70
C LYS A 783 19.74 1.94 22.15
N GLN A 784 20.84 2.42 22.74
CA GLN A 784 21.15 2.16 24.16
C GLN A 784 20.09 2.74 25.11
N ALA A 785 19.62 3.98 24.89
CA ALA A 785 18.56 4.58 25.71
C ALA A 785 17.25 3.78 25.63
N LYS A 786 16.78 3.49 24.41
CA LYS A 786 15.56 2.69 24.17
C LYS A 786 15.71 1.26 24.72
N GLN A 787 16.88 0.64 24.60
CA GLN A 787 17.17 -0.69 25.19
C GLN A 787 17.09 -0.69 26.73
N ARG A 788 17.53 0.38 27.42
CA ARG A 788 17.39 0.46 28.89
C ARG A 788 15.93 0.61 29.33
N TYR A 789 15.14 1.41 28.62
CA TYR A 789 13.70 1.55 28.88
C TYR A 789 12.96 0.23 28.65
N ILE A 790 13.28 -0.48 27.55
CA ILE A 790 12.78 -1.83 27.27
C ILE A 790 13.16 -2.82 28.37
N GLN A 791 14.41 -2.80 28.85
CA GLN A 791 14.86 -3.67 29.95
C GLN A 791 14.08 -3.42 31.24
N MET A 792 13.78 -2.16 31.58
CA MET A 792 12.92 -1.83 32.71
C MET A 792 11.48 -2.35 32.51
N PHE A 793 10.88 -2.06 31.37
CA PHE A 793 9.50 -2.43 31.05
C PHE A 793 9.31 -3.96 31.00
N TYR A 794 10.26 -4.68 30.40
CA TYR A 794 10.29 -6.14 30.40
C TYR A 794 10.38 -6.71 31.83
N ASN A 795 11.32 -6.21 32.64
CA ASN A 795 11.55 -6.77 33.98
C ASN A 795 10.44 -6.46 34.99
N LEU A 796 9.83 -5.27 34.91
CA LEU A 796 8.85 -4.82 35.91
C LEU A 796 7.39 -5.09 35.50
N GLN A 797 7.07 -5.10 34.19
CA GLN A 797 5.73 -5.41 33.70
C GLN A 797 5.67 -6.83 33.13
N PHE A 798 6.32 -7.10 31.98
CA PHE A 798 6.13 -8.37 31.26
C PHE A 798 6.47 -9.60 32.14
N ARG A 799 7.62 -9.63 32.81
CA ARG A 799 8.02 -10.76 33.67
C ARG A 799 7.09 -10.98 34.87
N ASN A 800 6.27 -10.00 35.26
CA ASN A 800 5.31 -10.16 36.34
C ASN A 800 3.94 -10.62 35.83
N LEU A 801 3.51 -10.16 34.65
CA LEU A 801 2.34 -10.69 33.95
C LEU A 801 2.54 -12.17 33.57
N ALA A 802 3.70 -12.51 32.98
CA ALA A 802 4.02 -13.86 32.53
C ALA A 802 4.09 -14.91 33.66
N LYS A 803 4.35 -14.51 34.92
CA LYS A 803 4.29 -15.40 36.09
C LYS A 803 2.86 -15.80 36.48
N ASN A 804 1.87 -15.00 36.10
CA ASN A 804 0.47 -15.22 36.45
C ASN A 804 -0.26 -16.09 35.41
N VAL A 805 0.35 -16.35 34.25
CA VAL A 805 -0.16 -17.26 33.22
C VAL A 805 0.01 -18.73 33.71
N PRO A 806 -1.05 -19.55 33.78
CA PRO A 806 -0.96 -20.90 34.33
C PRO A 806 -0.03 -21.83 33.52
N VAL A 807 0.93 -22.45 34.20
CA VAL A 807 1.81 -23.48 33.62
C VAL A 807 1.12 -24.86 33.69
N PRO A 808 0.94 -25.58 32.58
CA PRO A 808 0.30 -26.90 32.60
C PRO A 808 1.16 -27.98 33.31
N SER A 809 0.65 -28.59 34.38
CA SER A 809 1.29 -29.74 35.05
C SER A 809 1.01 -31.04 34.30
N ASP A 810 2.05 -31.71 33.80
CA ASP A 810 1.98 -32.96 33.01
C ASP A 810 1.68 -34.22 33.86
N GLU A 811 1.36 -34.07 35.14
CA GLU A 811 0.83 -35.15 35.98
C GLU A 811 -0.60 -35.55 35.55
N PRO A 812 -0.96 -36.85 35.63
CA PRO A 812 -2.36 -37.26 35.49
C PRO A 812 -3.19 -36.66 36.65
N PRO A 813 -4.42 -36.20 36.43
CA PRO A 813 -5.25 -35.68 37.50
C PRO A 813 -5.42 -36.71 38.62
N GLN A 814 -5.01 -36.36 39.84
CA GLN A 814 -5.35 -37.17 41.01
C GLN A 814 -6.88 -37.31 41.06
N ALA A 815 -7.36 -38.55 41.16
CA ALA A 815 -8.79 -38.81 41.20
C ALA A 815 -9.40 -38.09 42.41
N GLN A 816 -10.21 -37.06 42.15
CA GLN A 816 -10.90 -36.33 43.21
C GLN A 816 -11.73 -37.34 44.02
N PRO A 817 -11.65 -37.30 45.37
CA PRO A 817 -12.35 -38.28 46.20
C PRO A 817 -13.84 -38.21 45.91
N GLN A 818 -14.45 -39.35 45.56
CA GLN A 818 -15.88 -39.41 45.31
C GLN A 818 -16.65 -38.85 46.51
N PRO A 819 -17.55 -37.86 46.32
CA PRO A 819 -18.38 -37.38 47.41
C PRO A 819 -19.25 -38.55 47.89
N LYS A 820 -19.18 -38.85 49.20
CA LYS A 820 -20.00 -39.91 49.81
C LYS A 820 -21.48 -39.66 49.54
N PRO A 821 -22.28 -40.71 49.27
CA PRO A 821 -23.71 -40.55 49.00
C PRO A 821 -24.44 -40.07 50.27
N THR A 822 -24.88 -38.81 50.26
CA THR A 822 -25.87 -38.27 51.19
C THR A 822 -27.27 -38.30 50.54
N ALA A 823 -28.30 -38.45 51.36
CA ALA A 823 -29.59 -39.00 50.92
C ALA A 823 -30.59 -37.97 50.33
N ASP A 824 -31.53 -38.54 49.57
CA ASP A 824 -32.85 -38.05 49.12
C ASP A 824 -33.02 -36.68 48.41
N PRO A 825 -33.44 -36.68 47.12
CA PRO A 825 -33.68 -35.46 46.34
C PRO A 825 -35.12 -34.92 46.45
N GLN A 826 -35.55 -34.46 47.64
CA GLN A 826 -36.91 -33.91 47.86
C GLN A 826 -36.99 -32.48 48.45
N SER A 827 -36.20 -31.50 47.97
CA SER A 827 -36.39 -30.10 48.42
C SER A 827 -36.05 -28.96 47.44
N SER A 828 -35.44 -29.21 46.27
CA SER A 828 -34.91 -28.12 45.40
C SER A 828 -35.68 -27.84 44.10
N LYS A 829 -36.63 -28.68 43.67
CA LYS A 829 -37.36 -28.52 42.39
C LYS A 829 -38.38 -27.35 42.33
N ARG A 830 -38.40 -26.43 43.32
CA ARG A 830 -39.49 -25.44 43.50
C ARG A 830 -39.12 -23.95 43.37
N GLN A 831 -37.87 -23.60 43.01
CA GLN A 831 -37.48 -22.20 42.76
C GLN A 831 -36.92 -21.90 41.37
N VAL A 832 -36.53 -22.90 40.57
CA VAL A 832 -36.12 -22.68 39.15
C VAL A 832 -37.33 -22.69 38.21
N MET A 833 -38.32 -23.56 38.44
CA MET A 833 -39.62 -23.54 37.72
C MET A 833 -40.56 -22.46 38.27
N LYS A 834 -40.11 -21.20 38.23
CA LYS A 834 -40.99 -20.01 38.38
C LYS A 834 -40.51 -18.75 37.64
N PHE A 835 -39.39 -18.82 36.91
CA PHE A 835 -38.85 -17.68 36.14
C PHE A 835 -38.88 -17.89 34.61
N MET A 836 -39.44 -19.01 34.14
CA MET A 836 -39.45 -19.41 32.72
C MET A 836 -40.86 -19.54 32.12
N GLU A 837 -41.87 -18.95 32.78
CA GLU A 837 -43.30 -19.12 32.44
C GLU A 837 -44.03 -17.77 32.22
N LEU A 838 -43.29 -16.68 32.02
CA LEU A 838 -43.85 -15.32 31.83
C LEU A 838 -43.51 -14.63 30.50
N PHE A 839 -42.82 -15.31 29.58
CA PHE A 839 -42.39 -14.75 28.29
C PHE A 839 -42.66 -15.67 27.09
N ASN A 840 -43.86 -16.27 27.01
CA ASN A 840 -44.32 -16.90 25.76
C ASN A 840 -45.86 -17.00 25.63
N ARG A 841 -46.48 -15.89 25.20
CA ARG A 841 -47.88 -15.66 24.74
C ARG A 841 -47.86 -14.19 24.25
N GLN A 842 -48.37 -13.76 23.10
CA GLN A 842 -49.29 -14.31 22.08
C GLN A 842 -48.62 -14.13 20.68
N THR A 843 -49.02 -14.73 19.55
CA THR A 843 -50.33 -14.67 18.85
C THR A 843 -50.46 -15.76 17.75
N ASN A 844 -51.63 -15.79 17.08
CA ASN A 844 -52.07 -16.61 15.93
C ASN A 844 -52.54 -18.05 16.22
N PRO A 845 -53.80 -18.33 15.80
CA PRO A 845 -54.08 -19.54 15.02
C PRO A 845 -55.11 -19.37 13.87
N TRP A 846 -55.16 -20.39 13.01
CA TRP A 846 -56.21 -20.81 12.06
C TRP A 846 -56.22 -20.33 10.60
N GLN A 847 -56.89 -21.14 9.76
CA GLN A 847 -56.64 -21.36 8.33
C GLN A 847 -57.88 -21.09 7.45
N GLN A 848 -57.62 -20.64 6.22
CA GLN A 848 -58.28 -20.95 4.93
C GLN A 848 -59.80 -21.33 4.83
N THR A 849 -60.46 -20.67 3.85
CA THR A 849 -61.58 -21.17 2.97
C THR A 849 -62.96 -21.45 3.62
N HIS A 850 -64.15 -21.20 3.02
CA HIS A 850 -64.67 -20.67 1.73
C HIS A 850 -66.15 -20.19 1.96
N ALA A 851 -66.96 -19.62 1.04
CA ALA A 851 -66.83 -18.60 -0.03
C ALA A 851 -68.21 -18.42 -0.77
N VAL A 852 -68.42 -17.32 -1.54
CA VAL A 852 -69.52 -17.11 -2.55
C VAL A 852 -70.96 -16.92 -1.94
N PRO A 853 -71.98 -16.22 -2.54
CA PRO A 853 -72.13 -15.57 -3.86
C PRO A 853 -72.67 -14.08 -3.90
N THR A 854 -72.80 -13.57 -5.14
CA THR A 854 -73.83 -12.63 -5.70
C THR A 854 -73.86 -11.12 -5.43
N ALA A 855 -73.68 -10.39 -6.54
CA ALA A 855 -73.81 -8.96 -6.81
C ALA A 855 -75.24 -8.35 -6.79
N LYS A 856 -75.34 -6.99 -6.76
CA LYS A 856 -75.99 -6.19 -7.83
C LYS A 856 -75.96 -4.64 -7.64
N MET A 857 -75.84 -3.95 -8.79
CA MET A 857 -76.44 -2.64 -9.20
C MET A 857 -76.08 -1.30 -8.51
N THR A 858 -76.12 -0.24 -9.33
CA THR A 858 -76.03 1.20 -8.98
C THR A 858 -77.43 1.84 -8.90
N PRO A 859 -77.56 3.08 -8.39
CA PRO A 859 -77.78 4.21 -9.33
C PRO A 859 -77.29 5.62 -8.86
N LYS A 860 -77.43 6.60 -9.77
CA LYS A 860 -77.75 8.06 -9.67
C LYS A 860 -77.68 8.81 -8.30
N GLY A 861 -77.42 10.11 -8.21
CA GLY A 861 -77.08 11.12 -9.24
C GLY A 861 -77.65 12.54 -8.99
N ALA A 862 -76.78 13.57 -9.03
CA ALA A 862 -76.95 15.02 -9.32
C ALA A 862 -78.16 15.87 -8.84
N THR A 863 -77.86 17.00 -8.18
CA THR A 863 -78.38 18.40 -8.37
C THR A 863 -77.56 19.35 -7.48
N SER A 864 -77.31 20.64 -7.74
CA SER A 864 -77.44 21.59 -8.87
C SER A 864 -76.37 22.70 -8.64
N SER A 865 -76.27 23.95 -9.15
CA SER A 865 -76.86 24.87 -10.17
C SER A 865 -75.93 26.12 -10.19
N GLY A 866 -75.87 27.05 -11.17
CA GLY A 866 -76.53 27.23 -12.47
C GLY A 866 -76.35 28.68 -12.98
N GLY A 867 -76.25 28.89 -14.29
CA GLY A 867 -75.96 30.21 -14.96
C GLY A 867 -74.49 30.33 -15.41
N ALA A 868 -74.10 30.72 -16.64
CA ALA A 868 -74.59 31.71 -17.63
C ALA A 868 -74.23 33.18 -17.25
N LYS A 869 -73.64 34.03 -18.11
CA LYS A 869 -73.45 33.98 -19.59
C LYS A 869 -72.30 34.90 -20.09
N ASP A 870 -71.90 34.70 -21.34
CA ASP A 870 -71.28 35.58 -22.38
C ASP A 870 -70.69 36.98 -22.03
N GLY A 871 -69.53 37.33 -22.64
CA GLY A 871 -69.03 38.72 -22.76
C GLY A 871 -67.59 38.83 -23.29
N ALA A 872 -67.31 39.76 -24.21
CA ALA A 872 -65.97 40.00 -24.80
C ALA A 872 -65.74 41.47 -25.21
N SER A 873 -64.47 41.89 -25.34
CA SER A 873 -63.99 43.21 -25.82
C SER A 873 -64.32 44.43 -24.92
N ASP A 874 -63.59 45.57 -24.90
CA ASP A 874 -62.24 45.88 -25.40
C ASP A 874 -61.59 47.11 -24.71
N SER A 875 -60.26 47.19 -24.74
CA SER A 875 -59.42 48.42 -24.82
C SER A 875 -59.39 49.53 -23.73
N SER A 876 -58.29 50.30 -23.78
CA SER A 876 -58.06 51.69 -23.27
C SER A 876 -57.70 51.99 -21.79
N SER A 877 -56.37 52.03 -21.54
CA SER A 877 -55.59 53.00 -20.71
C SER A 877 -56.31 53.96 -19.72
N ALA A 878 -55.85 54.17 -18.47
CA ALA A 878 -54.56 54.84 -18.20
C ALA A 878 -54.07 54.85 -16.71
N ALA A 879 -52.75 55.09 -16.55
CA ALA A 879 -52.06 55.80 -15.44
C ALA A 879 -52.01 55.29 -13.96
N LYS A 880 -50.81 54.79 -13.58
CA LYS A 880 -50.04 55.03 -12.33
C LYS A 880 -50.56 54.54 -10.95
N LYS A 881 -49.82 53.58 -10.36
CA LYS A 881 -48.97 53.84 -9.16
C LYS A 881 -47.82 52.81 -9.01
N ASN A 882 -46.80 53.21 -8.24
CA ASN A 882 -45.42 52.71 -8.29
C ASN A 882 -45.19 51.26 -7.83
N SER A 883 -44.18 50.59 -8.41
CA SER A 883 -43.50 49.43 -7.85
C SER A 883 -41.97 49.59 -7.96
N LYS A 884 -41.23 49.22 -6.90
CA LYS A 884 -39.76 49.37 -6.83
C LYS A 884 -39.04 48.15 -7.42
N ARG A 885 -38.93 48.08 -8.76
CA ARG A 885 -37.95 47.22 -9.47
C ARG A 885 -37.21 48.04 -10.53
N PRO A 886 -35.88 47.86 -10.71
CA PRO A 886 -35.15 48.53 -11.78
C PRO A 886 -35.57 47.99 -13.16
N LYS A 887 -35.64 48.87 -14.16
CA LYS A 887 -35.81 48.48 -15.56
C LYS A 887 -34.46 48.07 -16.16
N TYR A 888 -34.45 47.00 -16.95
CA TYR A 888 -33.43 46.81 -17.99
C TYR A 888 -33.59 47.91 -19.06
N SER A 889 -32.47 48.47 -19.52
CA SER A 889 -32.39 49.40 -20.66
C SER A 889 -31.37 48.88 -21.68
N LYS A 890 -31.58 49.15 -22.98
CA LYS A 890 -30.67 48.74 -24.06
C LYS A 890 -29.52 49.76 -24.23
N PHE A 891 -28.46 49.64 -23.44
CA PHE A 891 -27.16 50.28 -23.64
C PHE A 891 -26.12 49.52 -22.78
N THR A 892 -25.11 48.82 -23.29
CA THR A 892 -24.67 48.57 -24.68
C THR A 892 -24.41 47.08 -24.87
N GLN A 893 -25.19 46.42 -25.72
CA GLN A 893 -24.88 45.07 -26.21
C GLN A 893 -25.04 45.07 -27.73
N GLN A 894 -23.93 44.87 -28.44
CA GLN A 894 -23.93 44.83 -29.90
C GLN A 894 -24.60 43.54 -30.36
N GLU A 895 -25.82 43.66 -30.89
CA GLU A 895 -26.46 42.60 -31.67
C GLU A 895 -25.74 42.50 -33.03
N LEU A 896 -24.54 41.91 -33.03
CA LEU A 896 -23.90 41.40 -34.25
C LEU A 896 -24.89 40.42 -34.91
N PRO A 897 -24.98 40.38 -36.26
CA PRO A 897 -25.84 39.46 -36.98
C PRO A 897 -25.32 38.02 -36.84
N ALA A 898 -25.59 37.41 -35.69
CA ALA A 898 -25.23 36.04 -35.39
C ALA A 898 -26.04 35.12 -36.29
N CYS A 899 -25.40 34.59 -37.33
CA CYS A 899 -25.91 33.43 -38.06
C CYS A 899 -26.15 32.32 -37.04
N LYS A 900 -27.43 31.97 -36.83
CA LYS A 900 -27.86 30.87 -35.97
C LYS A 900 -28.27 29.71 -36.87
N PRO A 901 -27.32 28.89 -37.38
CA PRO A 901 -27.69 27.68 -38.09
C PRO A 901 -28.43 26.76 -37.12
N ILE A 902 -29.73 26.58 -37.36
CA ILE A 902 -30.55 25.60 -36.63
C ILE A 902 -30.16 24.23 -37.19
N LEU A 903 -29.01 23.72 -36.75
CA LEU A 903 -28.49 22.43 -37.16
C LEU A 903 -29.48 21.34 -36.75
N THR A 904 -30.15 20.76 -37.73
CA THR A 904 -31.08 19.65 -37.50
C THR A 904 -30.31 18.42 -36.98
N PRO A 905 -30.94 17.51 -36.22
CA PRO A 905 -30.25 16.33 -35.69
C PRO A 905 -29.49 15.53 -36.76
N GLY A 906 -30.05 15.39 -37.96
CA GLY A 906 -29.38 14.74 -39.10
C GLY A 906 -28.08 15.43 -39.54
N TRP A 907 -28.06 16.77 -39.58
CA TRP A 907 -26.83 17.53 -39.87
C TRP A 907 -25.78 17.39 -38.76
N VAL A 908 -26.19 17.40 -37.48
CA VAL A 908 -25.28 17.20 -36.34
C VAL A 908 -24.68 15.79 -36.34
N ILE A 909 -25.52 14.76 -36.55
CA ILE A 909 -25.09 13.36 -36.68
C ILE A 909 -24.11 13.21 -37.87
N THR A 910 -24.45 13.77 -39.03
CA THR A 910 -23.62 13.69 -40.24
C THR A 910 -22.26 14.35 -40.03
N ALA A 911 -22.22 15.54 -39.42
CA ALA A 911 -20.97 16.24 -39.10
C ALA A 911 -20.08 15.42 -38.16
N PHE A 912 -20.63 14.82 -37.10
CA PHE A 912 -19.87 13.96 -36.20
C PHE A 912 -19.39 12.65 -36.86
N ILE A 913 -20.19 12.04 -37.75
CA ILE A 913 -19.77 10.88 -38.54
C ILE A 913 -18.60 11.25 -39.47
N VAL A 914 -18.69 12.37 -40.20
CA VAL A 914 -17.63 12.83 -41.11
C VAL A 914 -16.34 13.14 -40.35
N VAL A 915 -16.41 13.85 -39.21
CA VAL A 915 -15.23 14.10 -38.36
C VAL A 915 -14.63 12.78 -37.85
N GLY A 916 -15.45 11.81 -37.42
CA GLY A 916 -14.99 10.48 -37.02
C GLY A 916 -14.27 9.72 -38.14
N ILE A 917 -14.89 9.64 -39.32
CA ILE A 917 -14.37 8.94 -40.51
C ILE A 917 -13.09 9.60 -41.05
N VAL A 918 -12.91 10.91 -40.90
CA VAL A 918 -11.69 11.61 -41.34
C VAL A 918 -10.59 11.54 -40.27
N PHE A 919 -10.92 11.76 -38.99
CA PHE A 919 -9.91 11.87 -37.94
C PHE A 919 -9.33 10.51 -37.52
N ILE A 920 -10.10 9.41 -37.57
CA ILE A 920 -9.58 8.09 -37.18
C ILE A 920 -8.47 7.60 -38.14
N PRO A 921 -8.63 7.61 -39.48
CA PRO A 921 -7.55 7.28 -40.40
C PRO A 921 -6.34 8.22 -40.30
N ILE A 922 -6.54 9.52 -40.08
CA ILE A 922 -5.44 10.48 -39.83
C ILE A 922 -4.69 10.13 -38.54
N GLY A 923 -5.41 9.76 -37.48
CA GLY A 923 -4.82 9.33 -36.20
C GLY A 923 -4.01 8.04 -36.35
N LEU A 924 -4.56 7.02 -37.01
CA LEU A 924 -3.86 5.77 -37.33
C LEU A 924 -2.63 6.00 -38.21
N ALA A 925 -2.75 6.78 -39.28
CA ALA A 925 -1.63 7.07 -40.17
C ALA A 925 -0.51 7.86 -39.45
N SER A 926 -0.88 8.80 -38.56
CA SER A 926 0.09 9.54 -37.74
C SER A 926 0.83 8.65 -36.76
N LEU A 927 0.16 7.65 -36.18
CA LEU A 927 0.77 6.66 -35.29
C LEU A 927 1.67 5.68 -36.07
N PHE A 928 1.21 5.09 -37.17
CA PHE A 928 2.04 4.22 -38.01
C PHE A 928 3.27 4.93 -38.59
N ALA A 929 3.15 6.22 -38.95
CA ALA A 929 4.29 7.04 -39.36
C ALA A 929 5.29 7.31 -38.21
N SER A 930 4.84 7.22 -36.95
CA SER A 930 5.69 7.38 -35.76
C SER A 930 6.49 6.11 -35.41
N GLU A 931 6.04 4.93 -35.83
CA GLU A 931 6.61 3.64 -35.39
C GLU A 931 7.92 3.22 -36.10
N ARG A 932 8.35 3.90 -37.17
CA ARG A 932 9.51 3.46 -37.97
C ARG A 932 10.49 4.59 -38.32
N VAL A 933 11.72 4.50 -37.80
CA VAL A 933 12.86 5.34 -38.23
C VAL A 933 14.11 4.49 -38.47
N PRO A 934 14.38 4.07 -39.73
CA PRO A 934 15.61 3.39 -40.12
C PRO A 934 16.32 4.12 -41.29
N LYS A 935 16.33 5.47 -41.30
CA LYS A 935 16.76 6.28 -42.46
C LYS A 935 17.57 7.53 -42.06
N GLN A 936 18.42 7.96 -42.99
CA GLN A 936 19.15 9.23 -43.05
C GLN A 936 18.34 10.42 -42.47
N MET A 937 18.99 11.21 -41.62
CA MET A 937 18.41 12.40 -41.00
C MET A 937 18.94 13.66 -41.70
N LYS A 938 18.17 14.18 -42.66
CA LYS A 938 18.52 15.40 -43.39
C LYS A 938 18.44 16.65 -42.50
N SER A 939 19.34 17.59 -42.76
CA SER A 939 19.38 18.90 -42.12
C SER A 939 18.14 19.77 -42.43
N PRO A 940 17.74 20.66 -41.51
CA PRO A 940 18.22 20.80 -40.13
C PRO A 940 17.73 19.65 -39.23
N VAL A 941 18.65 19.05 -38.46
CA VAL A 941 18.31 18.08 -37.41
C VAL A 941 18.11 18.83 -36.09
N TYR A 942 16.91 18.79 -35.54
CA TYR A 942 16.55 19.53 -34.33
C TYR A 942 16.93 18.73 -33.08
N ILE A 943 17.63 19.39 -32.15
CA ILE A 943 18.02 18.84 -30.84
C ILE A 943 17.02 19.31 -29.80
N TYR A 944 16.32 18.39 -29.14
CA TYR A 944 15.44 18.68 -28.03
C TYR A 944 15.96 18.06 -26.73
N TYR A 945 15.84 18.78 -25.61
CA TYR A 945 15.83 18.14 -24.29
C TYR A 945 14.39 17.85 -23.87
N GLN A 946 14.17 16.67 -23.27
CA GLN A 946 12.96 16.29 -22.58
C GLN A 946 13.20 16.31 -21.07
N LEU A 947 12.29 16.93 -20.34
CA LEU A 947 12.19 16.84 -18.88
C LEU A 947 10.90 16.10 -18.54
N ASP A 948 11.01 15.10 -17.66
CA ASP A 948 9.89 14.39 -17.05
C ASP A 948 9.70 14.84 -15.58
N ASN A 949 8.46 14.74 -15.08
CA ASN A 949 8.03 15.09 -13.72
C ASN A 949 8.25 16.56 -13.27
N PHE A 950 8.37 17.53 -14.20
CA PHE A 950 8.59 18.95 -13.88
C PHE A 950 7.36 19.82 -14.23
N TYR A 951 6.65 20.30 -13.21
CA TYR A 951 5.30 20.87 -13.34
C TYR A 951 5.29 22.35 -13.74
N GLN A 952 5.75 22.68 -14.96
CA GLN A 952 5.69 24.05 -15.50
C GLN A 952 4.26 24.64 -15.57
N ASN A 953 3.22 23.79 -15.53
CA ASN A 953 1.82 24.18 -15.50
C ASN A 953 1.31 24.59 -14.09
N HIS A 954 2.10 24.41 -13.03
CA HIS A 954 1.64 24.64 -11.66
C HIS A 954 1.35 26.13 -11.41
N ARG A 955 0.14 26.45 -10.90
CA ARG A 955 -0.40 27.83 -10.81
C ARG A 955 0.53 28.84 -10.13
N ARG A 956 1.29 28.44 -9.10
CA ARG A 956 2.26 29.32 -8.43
C ARG A 956 3.51 29.59 -9.28
N TYR A 957 3.97 28.60 -10.04
CA TYR A 957 5.11 28.74 -10.96
C TYR A 957 4.74 29.62 -12.16
N VAL A 958 3.61 29.34 -12.82
CA VAL A 958 3.11 30.12 -13.97
C VAL A 958 2.89 31.60 -13.63
N LYS A 959 2.44 31.92 -12.40
CA LYS A 959 2.26 33.30 -11.92
C LYS A 959 3.57 34.01 -11.57
N SER A 960 4.63 33.29 -11.24
CA SER A 960 5.89 33.87 -10.74
C SER A 960 6.75 34.38 -11.90
N ARG A 961 6.33 35.53 -12.48
CA ARG A 961 7.01 36.33 -13.51
C ARG A 961 6.35 37.69 -13.67
N SER A 962 7.00 38.66 -14.32
CA SER A 962 6.40 39.95 -14.67
C SER A 962 6.36 40.18 -16.17
N ASP A 963 5.16 40.04 -16.76
CA ASP A 963 4.91 40.22 -18.19
C ASP A 963 5.19 41.65 -18.69
N LYS A 964 5.19 42.66 -17.80
CA LYS A 964 5.56 44.03 -18.15
C LYS A 964 7.08 44.21 -18.15
N GLN A 965 7.74 43.72 -17.09
CA GLN A 965 9.19 43.79 -16.92
C GLN A 965 9.94 43.17 -18.10
N LEU A 966 9.43 42.05 -18.63
CA LEU A 966 10.00 41.39 -19.80
C LEU A 966 9.92 42.24 -21.07
N ARG A 967 8.90 43.09 -21.23
CA ARG A 967 8.61 43.83 -22.48
C ARG A 967 9.23 45.21 -22.59
N SER A 968 9.54 45.89 -21.49
CA SER A 968 10.06 47.26 -21.54
C SER A 968 10.85 47.63 -20.29
N ARG A 969 11.97 48.34 -20.51
CA ARG A 969 12.86 48.86 -19.47
C ARG A 969 12.17 49.78 -18.47
N ALA A 970 11.12 50.48 -18.89
CA ALA A 970 10.30 51.33 -18.01
C ALA A 970 9.55 50.55 -16.91
N SER A 971 9.46 49.21 -17.03
CA SER A 971 8.79 48.33 -16.06
C SER A 971 9.76 47.44 -15.27
N GLU A 972 11.08 47.73 -15.26
CA GLU A 972 12.09 46.94 -14.54
C GLU A 972 11.77 46.70 -13.05
N SER A 973 11.07 47.65 -12.41
CA SER A 973 10.69 47.60 -11.00
C SER A 973 9.35 46.90 -10.70
N ASP A 974 8.54 46.52 -11.69
CA ASP A 974 7.27 45.82 -11.44
C ASP A 974 7.53 44.32 -11.19
N THR A 975 7.99 44.00 -9.98
CA THR A 975 8.31 42.64 -9.51
C THR A 975 7.17 42.01 -8.70
N THR A 976 5.97 42.61 -8.73
CA THR A 976 4.86 42.35 -7.80
C THR A 976 4.40 40.89 -7.74
N ASP A 977 4.16 40.26 -8.89
CA ASP A 977 3.77 38.85 -9.03
C ASP A 977 4.99 37.87 -8.97
N CYS A 978 6.24 38.36 -9.03
CA CYS A 978 7.45 37.54 -9.19
C CYS A 978 7.90 36.73 -7.94
N LYS A 979 7.16 36.74 -6.83
CA LYS A 979 7.61 36.08 -5.59
C LYS A 979 7.78 34.56 -5.77
N PRO A 980 8.74 33.92 -5.08
CA PRO A 980 9.75 34.50 -4.18
C PRO A 980 10.83 35.33 -4.89
N GLU A 981 11.24 34.96 -6.11
CA GLU A 981 12.38 35.51 -6.86
C GLU A 981 12.11 36.89 -7.49
N ALA A 982 11.68 37.86 -6.67
CA ALA A 982 11.32 39.21 -7.07
C ALA A 982 12.47 40.22 -6.95
N VAL A 983 13.26 40.13 -5.88
CA VAL A 983 14.31 41.10 -5.50
C VAL A 983 15.49 40.38 -4.82
N THR A 984 16.67 40.99 -4.83
CA THR A 984 17.84 40.53 -4.07
C THR A 984 17.66 40.71 -2.55
N LYS A 985 18.60 40.22 -1.74
CA LYS A 985 18.61 40.49 -0.28
C LYS A 985 18.69 41.98 0.03
N ASN A 986 19.34 42.74 -0.85
CA ASN A 986 19.45 44.19 -0.81
C ASN A 986 18.22 44.90 -1.45
N ASN A 987 17.07 44.22 -1.54
CA ASN A 987 15.79 44.71 -2.05
C ASN A 987 15.84 45.35 -3.45
N SER A 988 16.83 44.97 -4.27
CA SER A 988 16.99 45.47 -5.64
C SER A 988 16.26 44.57 -6.63
N PRO A 989 15.53 45.10 -7.64
CA PRO A 989 14.83 44.28 -8.63
C PRO A 989 15.73 43.28 -9.33
N ILE A 990 15.26 42.03 -9.43
CA ILE A 990 15.85 41.02 -10.32
C ILE A 990 15.23 41.21 -11.71
N VAL A 991 16.03 41.18 -12.76
CA VAL A 991 15.56 41.26 -14.16
C VAL A 991 16.23 40.12 -14.94
N PRO A 992 15.48 39.20 -15.56
CA PRO A 992 14.03 38.95 -15.40
C PRO A 992 13.70 38.30 -14.05
N CYS A 993 12.65 38.76 -13.37
CA CYS A 993 12.20 38.18 -12.09
C CYS A 993 11.28 36.96 -12.25
N GLY A 994 11.23 36.15 -11.18
CA GLY A 994 10.28 35.06 -10.99
C GLY A 994 10.82 33.66 -11.27
N LEU A 995 10.17 32.66 -10.65
CA LEU A 995 10.61 31.25 -10.64
C LEU A 995 10.83 30.66 -12.03
N ILE A 996 10.06 31.10 -13.03
CA ILE A 996 10.20 30.56 -14.40
C ILE A 996 11.56 30.94 -14.98
N ALA A 997 12.00 32.19 -14.82
CA ALA A 997 13.31 32.60 -15.28
C ALA A 997 14.42 32.01 -14.40
N TRP A 998 14.27 32.09 -13.08
CA TRP A 998 15.27 31.62 -12.11
C TRP A 998 15.63 30.12 -12.27
N SER A 999 14.67 29.29 -12.69
CA SER A 999 14.88 27.83 -12.91
C SER A 999 15.31 27.46 -14.34
N LEU A 1000 15.94 28.37 -15.08
CA LEU A 1000 16.37 28.18 -16.47
C LEU A 1000 17.25 26.94 -16.66
N PHE A 1001 16.90 26.09 -17.63
CA PHE A 1001 17.63 24.86 -17.93
C PHE A 1001 19.11 25.12 -18.31
N ASN A 1002 20.05 24.34 -17.75
CA ASN A 1002 21.49 24.62 -17.81
C ASN A 1002 22.40 23.42 -18.18
N ASP A 1003 21.85 22.31 -18.66
CA ASP A 1003 22.70 21.28 -19.30
C ASP A 1003 23.28 21.81 -20.62
N THR A 1004 24.47 21.35 -20.97
CA THR A 1004 25.07 21.59 -22.30
C THR A 1004 25.22 20.28 -23.08
N TYR A 1005 25.17 20.37 -24.41
CA TYR A 1005 25.26 19.22 -25.32
C TYR A 1005 26.26 19.52 -26.45
N GLY A 1006 27.43 18.89 -26.39
CA GLY A 1006 28.42 18.87 -27.47
C GLY A 1006 28.23 17.63 -28.35
N PHE A 1007 28.35 17.78 -29.67
CA PHE A 1007 28.15 16.68 -30.62
C PHE A 1007 29.39 16.47 -31.49
N SER A 1008 29.67 15.22 -31.82
CA SER A 1008 30.70 14.85 -32.79
C SER A 1008 30.33 13.56 -33.52
N VAL A 1009 30.76 13.44 -34.78
CA VAL A 1009 30.60 12.25 -35.62
C VAL A 1009 31.94 11.95 -36.26
N LYS A 1010 32.38 10.68 -36.22
CA LYS A 1010 33.68 10.24 -36.76
C LYS A 1010 34.85 11.12 -36.24
N ASN A 1011 34.82 11.44 -34.95
CA ASN A 1011 35.73 12.35 -34.22
C ASN A 1011 35.80 13.81 -34.74
N LYS A 1012 34.91 14.24 -35.65
CA LYS A 1012 34.75 15.65 -36.03
C LYS A 1012 33.64 16.29 -35.21
N VAL A 1013 33.93 17.41 -34.55
CA VAL A 1013 32.93 18.21 -33.82
C VAL A 1013 31.89 18.78 -34.79
N ILE A 1014 30.62 18.70 -34.41
CA ILE A 1014 29.48 19.28 -35.12
C ILE A 1014 29.01 20.52 -34.35
N GLU A 1015 28.87 21.64 -35.06
CA GLU A 1015 28.37 22.89 -34.49
C GLU A 1015 26.85 22.84 -34.25
N VAL A 1016 26.42 23.31 -33.07
CA VAL A 1016 25.00 23.40 -32.72
C VAL A 1016 24.51 24.83 -32.95
N SER A 1017 23.79 25.03 -34.06
CA SER A 1017 23.11 26.27 -34.38
C SER A 1017 22.02 26.59 -33.35
N LYS A 1018 22.21 27.70 -32.62
CA LYS A 1018 21.17 28.33 -31.79
C LYS A 1018 20.23 29.25 -32.59
N GLN A 1019 20.47 29.42 -33.89
CA GLN A 1019 19.73 30.38 -34.70
C GLN A 1019 18.29 29.93 -34.97
N ASN A 1020 17.34 30.87 -34.90
CA ASN A 1020 15.92 30.63 -35.19
C ASN A 1020 15.32 29.44 -34.40
N ILE A 1021 15.64 29.28 -33.11
CA ILE A 1021 15.02 28.28 -32.21
C ILE A 1021 13.82 28.86 -31.42
N ALA A 1022 13.88 30.14 -31.05
CA ALA A 1022 12.76 30.90 -30.50
C ALA A 1022 11.88 31.46 -31.63
N TRP A 1023 10.56 31.61 -31.39
CA TRP A 1023 9.68 32.24 -32.38
C TRP A 1023 9.93 33.75 -32.46
N LYS A 1024 10.01 34.29 -33.68
CA LYS A 1024 10.17 35.73 -33.95
C LYS A 1024 9.16 36.59 -33.20
N SER A 1025 7.90 36.17 -33.18
CA SER A 1025 6.80 36.83 -32.43
C SER A 1025 7.12 37.10 -30.96
N ASP A 1026 7.92 36.26 -30.30
CA ASP A 1026 8.24 36.41 -28.89
C ASP A 1026 9.45 37.32 -28.70
N GLN A 1027 10.45 37.21 -29.57
CA GLN A 1027 11.61 38.13 -29.65
C GLN A 1027 11.17 39.57 -29.96
N GLU A 1028 10.11 39.74 -30.76
CA GLU A 1028 9.62 41.04 -31.24
C GLU A 1028 8.54 41.68 -30.34
N SER A 1029 7.82 40.91 -29.49
CA SER A 1029 6.65 41.43 -28.74
C SER A 1029 6.51 41.00 -27.27
N LYS A 1030 7.38 40.11 -26.77
CA LYS A 1030 7.31 39.61 -25.37
C LYS A 1030 8.58 39.86 -24.57
N PHE A 1031 9.72 39.96 -25.24
CA PHE A 1031 11.01 40.27 -24.64
C PHE A 1031 11.55 41.56 -25.29
N GLY A 1032 11.77 42.60 -24.50
CA GLY A 1032 12.18 43.91 -25.01
C GLY A 1032 13.65 43.93 -25.43
N SER A 1033 13.95 44.57 -26.55
CA SER A 1033 15.32 44.84 -27.02
C SER A 1033 16.03 45.93 -26.22
N ASP A 1034 15.30 46.63 -25.34
CA ASP A 1034 15.81 47.62 -24.38
C ASP A 1034 16.03 47.04 -22.96
N VAL A 1035 15.60 45.79 -22.70
CA VAL A 1035 15.67 45.13 -21.39
C VAL A 1035 16.90 44.22 -21.31
N TYR A 1036 17.74 44.41 -20.30
CA TYR A 1036 18.97 43.63 -20.08
C TYR A 1036 18.93 42.93 -18.71
N PRO A 1037 19.55 41.75 -18.54
CA PRO A 1037 19.59 41.07 -17.25
C PRO A 1037 20.28 41.90 -16.16
N LYS A 1038 19.69 41.93 -14.96
CA LYS A 1038 20.20 42.65 -13.79
C LYS A 1038 19.95 41.84 -12.53
N ASN A 1039 20.96 41.73 -11.66
CA ASN A 1039 20.88 41.03 -10.39
C ASN A 1039 20.40 39.56 -10.48
N PHE A 1040 20.53 38.95 -11.67
CA PHE A 1040 19.95 37.65 -11.98
C PHE A 1040 20.87 36.52 -11.52
N GLN A 1041 20.42 35.75 -10.52
CA GLN A 1041 21.20 34.71 -9.84
C GLN A 1041 22.57 35.17 -9.28
N SER A 1042 22.68 36.45 -8.89
CA SER A 1042 23.92 37.04 -8.37
C SER A 1042 24.15 36.80 -6.87
N GLU A 1043 23.18 36.26 -6.14
CA GLU A 1043 23.24 36.03 -4.69
C GLU A 1043 22.57 34.69 -4.32
N GLY A 1044 23.18 33.93 -3.41
CA GLY A 1044 22.51 32.80 -2.75
C GLY A 1044 22.46 31.50 -3.56
N LEU A 1045 21.26 30.91 -3.65
CA LEU A 1045 21.04 29.64 -4.36
C LEU A 1045 20.83 29.90 -5.86
N ILE A 1046 21.62 29.23 -6.69
CA ILE A 1046 21.46 29.23 -8.15
C ILE A 1046 20.44 28.13 -8.52
N GLY A 1047 19.38 28.50 -9.24
CA GLY A 1047 18.32 27.61 -9.69
C GLY A 1047 18.43 27.14 -11.14
N GLY A 1048 19.31 27.75 -11.94
CA GLY A 1048 19.41 27.50 -13.38
C GLY A 1048 20.60 28.17 -14.06
N ALA A 1049 20.55 28.34 -15.38
CA ALA A 1049 21.62 28.96 -16.16
C ALA A 1049 21.69 30.47 -15.90
N GLN A 1050 22.91 31.04 -15.89
CA GLN A 1050 23.08 32.49 -15.88
C GLN A 1050 22.75 33.10 -17.25
N LEU A 1051 22.31 34.35 -17.26
CA LEU A 1051 22.03 35.14 -18.45
C LEU A 1051 23.19 36.10 -18.73
N ASN A 1052 23.48 36.34 -20.01
CA ASN A 1052 24.55 37.27 -20.39
C ASN A 1052 24.06 38.71 -20.21
N ALA A 1053 24.63 39.46 -19.25
CA ALA A 1053 24.21 40.83 -18.93
C ALA A 1053 24.48 41.84 -20.06
N SER A 1054 25.33 41.52 -21.04
CA SER A 1054 25.70 42.41 -22.15
C SER A 1054 24.76 42.35 -23.36
N ILE A 1055 23.77 41.47 -23.37
CA ILE A 1055 22.80 41.31 -24.49
C ILE A 1055 21.35 41.39 -23.99
N PRO A 1056 20.42 41.98 -24.78
CA PRO A 1056 19.04 42.19 -24.34
C PRO A 1056 18.25 40.87 -24.29
N LEU A 1057 17.15 40.85 -23.53
CA LEU A 1057 16.33 39.65 -23.34
C LEU A 1057 15.72 39.12 -24.65
N SER A 1058 15.51 39.98 -25.66
CA SER A 1058 15.07 39.59 -27.01
C SER A 1058 16.03 38.65 -27.73
N GLU A 1059 17.32 38.67 -27.39
CA GLU A 1059 18.37 37.87 -28.04
C GLU A 1059 18.71 36.58 -27.28
N GLN A 1060 18.25 36.44 -26.03
CA GLN A 1060 18.58 35.28 -25.18
C GLN A 1060 17.63 34.10 -25.49
N VAL A 1061 17.80 33.51 -26.67
CA VAL A 1061 16.87 32.53 -27.26
C VAL A 1061 16.54 31.34 -26.36
N ASP A 1062 17.48 30.82 -25.57
CA ASP A 1062 17.23 29.71 -24.63
C ASP A 1062 16.26 30.11 -23.49
N LEU A 1063 16.37 31.34 -22.97
CA LEU A 1063 15.41 31.91 -22.01
C LEU A 1063 14.02 32.00 -22.66
N ILE A 1064 13.94 32.50 -23.90
CA ILE A 1064 12.66 32.66 -24.62
C ILE A 1064 11.98 31.30 -24.85
N VAL A 1065 12.75 30.25 -25.15
CA VAL A 1065 12.24 28.87 -25.27
C VAL A 1065 11.79 28.32 -23.91
N TRP A 1066 12.53 28.58 -22.83
CA TRP A 1066 12.21 28.08 -21.48
C TRP A 1066 10.96 28.73 -20.86
N MET A 1067 10.84 30.06 -20.98
CA MET A 1067 9.77 30.88 -20.40
C MET A 1067 8.36 30.54 -20.93
N ARG A 1068 8.28 29.80 -22.03
CA ARG A 1068 7.06 29.20 -22.57
C ARG A 1068 6.70 27.93 -21.80
N THR A 1069 5.93 28.07 -20.71
CA THR A 1069 5.51 26.97 -19.84
C THR A 1069 4.79 25.84 -20.58
N ALA A 1070 5.16 24.60 -20.31
CA ALA A 1070 4.46 23.41 -20.82
C ALA A 1070 3.16 23.12 -20.04
N ALA A 1071 2.18 22.51 -20.73
CA ALA A 1071 0.90 22.14 -20.14
C ALA A 1071 0.91 20.81 -19.35
N LEU A 1072 1.95 19.98 -19.54
CA LEU A 1072 2.12 18.65 -18.93
C LEU A 1072 3.48 18.57 -18.20
N PRO A 1073 3.62 17.71 -17.18
CA PRO A 1073 4.87 17.55 -16.42
C PRO A 1073 5.98 16.82 -17.18
N THR A 1074 5.65 16.13 -18.28
CA THR A 1074 6.61 15.68 -19.29
C THR A 1074 6.50 16.60 -20.50
N PHE A 1075 7.62 17.21 -20.90
CA PHE A 1075 7.67 18.12 -22.04
C PHE A 1075 9.03 18.14 -22.72
N ARG A 1076 9.05 18.58 -23.98
CA ARG A 1076 10.28 18.86 -24.75
C ARG A 1076 10.47 20.35 -24.97
N LYS A 1077 11.72 20.80 -25.01
CA LYS A 1077 12.13 22.15 -25.43
C LYS A 1077 13.19 22.02 -26.53
N LEU A 1078 13.20 22.95 -27.48
CA LEU A 1078 14.19 22.98 -28.56
C LEU A 1078 15.49 23.60 -28.01
N TYR A 1079 16.59 22.84 -28.03
CA TYR A 1079 17.91 23.29 -27.60
C TYR A 1079 18.69 23.97 -28.73
N GLY A 1080 18.60 23.44 -29.94
CA GLY A 1080 19.46 23.82 -31.06
C GLY A 1080 19.16 23.01 -32.31
N LYS A 1081 19.95 23.24 -33.37
CA LYS A 1081 19.90 22.48 -34.62
C LYS A 1081 21.30 22.08 -35.06
N ILE A 1082 21.40 20.97 -35.76
CA ILE A 1082 22.56 20.57 -36.54
C ILE A 1082 22.23 20.86 -38.00
N GLU A 1083 22.99 21.77 -38.62
CA GLU A 1083 22.79 22.23 -40.00
C GLU A 1083 23.55 21.34 -41.03
N THR A 1084 23.80 20.08 -40.67
CA THR A 1084 24.44 19.05 -41.51
C THR A 1084 23.63 17.75 -41.48
N ASP A 1085 23.57 17.04 -42.60
CA ASP A 1085 22.91 15.73 -42.68
C ASP A 1085 23.67 14.69 -41.81
N LEU A 1086 22.92 13.78 -41.18
CA LEU A 1086 23.46 12.64 -40.41
C LEU A 1086 23.07 11.34 -41.15
N GLU A 1087 24.05 10.53 -41.49
CA GLU A 1087 23.84 9.34 -42.31
C GLU A 1087 23.37 8.12 -41.51
N ALA A 1088 22.76 7.16 -42.21
CA ALA A 1088 22.38 5.90 -41.60
C ALA A 1088 23.64 5.13 -41.15
N ASN A 1089 23.66 4.74 -39.87
CA ASN A 1089 24.79 4.11 -39.16
C ASN A 1089 25.97 5.05 -38.83
N ASP A 1090 25.79 6.38 -38.84
CA ASP A 1090 26.78 7.29 -38.25
C ASP A 1090 26.82 7.15 -36.72
N GLU A 1091 28.02 6.95 -36.16
CA GLU A 1091 28.27 6.98 -34.72
C GLU A 1091 28.34 8.43 -34.24
N ILE A 1092 27.38 8.82 -33.40
CA ILE A 1092 27.26 10.16 -32.82
C ILE A 1092 27.72 10.14 -31.36
N THR A 1093 28.92 10.66 -31.12
CA THR A 1093 29.44 10.85 -29.76
C THR A 1093 28.92 12.17 -29.19
N VAL A 1094 28.13 12.08 -28.13
CA VAL A 1094 27.56 13.24 -27.42
C VAL A 1094 28.26 13.42 -26.08
N VAL A 1095 28.77 14.64 -25.84
CA VAL A 1095 29.29 15.08 -24.55
C VAL A 1095 28.21 15.89 -23.84
N ILE A 1096 27.94 15.59 -22.56
CA ILE A 1096 26.84 16.19 -21.80
C ILE A 1096 27.36 16.73 -20.46
N GLU A 1097 27.18 18.03 -20.21
CA GLU A 1097 27.36 18.60 -18.88
C GLU A 1097 26.02 18.53 -18.12
N ASN A 1098 25.94 17.65 -17.13
CA ASN A 1098 24.72 17.28 -16.40
C ASN A 1098 24.46 18.24 -15.22
N ASN A 1099 24.20 19.51 -15.52
CA ASN A 1099 24.13 20.58 -14.51
C ASN A 1099 22.73 20.76 -13.89
N TYR A 1100 21.65 20.38 -14.60
CA TYR A 1100 20.28 20.63 -14.13
C TYR A 1100 19.81 19.53 -13.19
N ASN A 1101 19.80 19.80 -11.88
CA ASN A 1101 19.46 18.81 -10.86
C ASN A 1101 17.97 18.40 -10.93
N THR A 1102 17.71 17.17 -11.37
CA THR A 1102 16.36 16.57 -11.39
C THR A 1102 16.12 15.54 -10.29
N TYR A 1103 17.14 15.17 -9.53
CA TYR A 1103 17.07 14.14 -8.48
C TYR A 1103 16.15 14.54 -7.32
N SER A 1104 16.05 15.84 -7.04
CA SER A 1104 15.20 16.41 -5.98
C SER A 1104 13.69 16.24 -6.24
N PHE A 1105 13.28 15.92 -7.47
CA PHE A 1105 11.89 15.71 -7.85
C PHE A 1105 11.65 14.42 -8.67
N ASP A 1106 12.57 13.46 -8.64
CA ASP A 1106 12.52 12.22 -9.44
C ASP A 1106 12.26 12.49 -10.95
N GLY A 1107 12.86 13.58 -11.45
CA GLY A 1107 12.75 13.96 -12.85
C GLY A 1107 13.77 13.22 -13.71
N LYS A 1108 13.34 12.81 -14.91
CA LYS A 1108 14.22 12.15 -15.89
C LYS A 1108 14.50 13.11 -17.04
N LYS A 1109 15.77 13.13 -17.48
CA LYS A 1109 16.22 13.92 -18.64
C LYS A 1109 16.46 12.98 -19.83
N ARG A 1110 16.09 13.42 -21.03
CA ARG A 1110 16.35 12.69 -22.28
C ARG A 1110 16.77 13.66 -23.38
N LEU A 1111 17.81 13.32 -24.12
CA LEU A 1111 18.17 14.01 -25.36
C LEU A 1111 17.40 13.37 -26.52
N VAL A 1112 16.85 14.17 -27.42
CA VAL A 1112 16.04 13.71 -28.56
C VAL A 1112 16.44 14.46 -29.82
N LEU A 1113 17.00 13.73 -30.80
CA LEU A 1113 17.21 14.23 -32.15
C LEU A 1113 15.97 13.96 -33.00
N SER A 1114 15.53 14.92 -33.80
CA SER A 1114 14.41 14.76 -34.74
C SER A 1114 14.63 15.62 -35.99
N THR A 1115 14.37 15.06 -37.16
CA THR A 1115 14.07 15.87 -38.35
C THR A 1115 12.61 16.36 -38.30
N THR A 1116 12.27 17.32 -39.15
CA THR A 1116 10.88 17.69 -39.44
C THR A 1116 10.38 16.97 -40.69
N SER A 1117 9.31 16.20 -40.55
CA SER A 1117 8.47 15.81 -41.69
C SER A 1117 7.51 16.94 -42.07
N TRP A 1118 6.74 16.77 -43.15
CA TRP A 1118 5.63 17.68 -43.50
C TRP A 1118 4.54 17.78 -42.40
N ILE A 1119 4.44 16.77 -41.53
CA ILE A 1119 3.53 16.74 -40.36
C ILE A 1119 4.23 17.26 -39.07
N GLY A 1120 5.52 17.63 -39.16
CA GLY A 1120 6.37 18.05 -38.05
C GLY A 1120 7.30 16.93 -37.55
N GLY A 1121 7.85 17.09 -36.34
CA GLY A 1121 8.64 16.06 -35.65
C GLY A 1121 7.77 15.00 -34.97
N LYS A 1122 8.36 13.89 -34.53
CA LYS A 1122 7.64 12.75 -33.91
C LYS A 1122 6.79 13.17 -32.71
N ASN A 1123 5.46 13.03 -32.83
CA ASN A 1123 4.47 13.49 -31.86
C ASN A 1123 3.27 12.52 -31.75
N ASP A 1124 3.40 11.52 -30.89
CA ASP A 1124 2.37 10.49 -30.67
C ASP A 1124 1.05 11.06 -30.11
N PHE A 1125 1.12 12.17 -29.36
CA PHE A 1125 -0.07 12.86 -28.82
C PHE A 1125 -1.00 13.35 -29.94
N LEU A 1126 -0.48 13.77 -31.10
CA LEU A 1126 -1.33 14.23 -32.20
C LEU A 1126 -2.17 13.09 -32.79
N GLY A 1127 -1.56 11.91 -32.99
CA GLY A 1127 -2.26 10.71 -33.44
C GLY A 1127 -3.31 10.24 -32.41
N ILE A 1128 -2.93 10.18 -31.13
CA ILE A 1128 -3.84 9.83 -30.03
C ILE A 1128 -4.99 10.83 -29.91
N ALA A 1129 -4.74 12.13 -30.09
CA ALA A 1129 -5.78 13.17 -30.05
C ALA A 1129 -6.77 13.03 -31.22
N TYR A 1130 -6.30 12.78 -32.45
CA TYR A 1130 -7.18 12.52 -33.58
C TYR A 1130 -8.02 11.25 -33.40
N LEU A 1131 -7.43 10.16 -32.89
CA LEU A 1131 -8.19 8.94 -32.53
C LEU A 1131 -9.24 9.21 -31.45
N THR A 1132 -8.87 9.97 -30.40
CA THR A 1132 -9.76 10.25 -29.26
C THR A 1132 -10.92 11.16 -29.66
N VAL A 1133 -10.65 12.23 -30.41
CA VAL A 1133 -11.70 13.14 -30.92
C VAL A 1133 -12.58 12.42 -31.94
N GLY A 1134 -11.99 11.68 -32.89
CA GLY A 1134 -12.75 10.92 -33.88
C GLY A 1134 -13.64 9.84 -33.24
N GLY A 1135 -13.11 9.10 -32.25
CA GLY A 1135 -13.87 8.12 -31.47
C GLY A 1135 -14.99 8.75 -30.62
N LEU A 1136 -14.74 9.90 -29.99
CA LEU A 1136 -15.76 10.66 -29.26
C LEU A 1136 -16.86 11.15 -30.22
N CYS A 1137 -16.50 11.63 -31.41
CA CYS A 1137 -17.46 12.05 -32.42
C CYS A 1137 -18.31 10.87 -32.92
N LEU A 1138 -17.73 9.69 -33.19
CA LEU A 1138 -18.53 8.50 -33.51
C LEU A 1138 -19.44 8.07 -32.35
N PHE A 1139 -18.94 8.09 -31.11
CA PHE A 1139 -19.76 7.78 -29.92
C PHE A 1139 -20.92 8.77 -29.75
N LEU A 1140 -20.69 10.06 -29.97
CA LEU A 1140 -21.75 11.09 -29.94
C LEU A 1140 -22.73 10.90 -31.09
N ALA A 1141 -22.27 10.60 -32.31
CA ALA A 1141 -23.15 10.31 -33.44
C ALA A 1141 -24.06 9.10 -33.15
N ILE A 1142 -23.49 7.98 -32.66
CA ILE A 1142 -24.24 6.78 -32.27
C ILE A 1142 -25.24 7.10 -31.15
N SER A 1143 -24.83 7.92 -30.17
CA SER A 1143 -25.68 8.37 -29.07
C SER A 1143 -26.85 9.26 -29.54
N PHE A 1144 -26.61 10.17 -30.49
CA PHE A 1144 -27.66 10.99 -31.11
C PHE A 1144 -28.58 10.18 -32.02
N ILE A 1145 -28.07 9.17 -32.74
CA ILE A 1145 -28.89 8.19 -33.48
C ILE A 1145 -29.79 7.41 -32.52
N LEU A 1146 -29.23 6.87 -31.42
CA LEU A 1146 -30.00 6.17 -30.39
C LEU A 1146 -31.08 7.08 -29.76
N LEU A 1147 -30.74 8.32 -29.42
CA LEU A 1147 -31.72 9.29 -28.91
C LEU A 1147 -32.84 9.60 -29.92
N TYR A 1148 -32.49 9.72 -31.21
CA TYR A 1148 -33.46 9.98 -32.28
C TYR A 1148 -34.37 8.77 -32.57
N VAL A 1149 -33.86 7.54 -32.41
CA VAL A 1149 -34.63 6.29 -32.58
C VAL A 1149 -35.47 5.94 -31.34
N ILE A 1150 -34.97 6.21 -30.13
CA ILE A 1150 -35.69 5.94 -28.87
C ILE A 1150 -36.71 7.06 -28.55
N ARG A 1151 -36.46 8.29 -28.99
CA ARG A 1151 -37.38 9.43 -28.88
C ARG A 1151 -37.45 10.24 -30.19
N PRO A 1152 -38.06 9.69 -31.26
CA PRO A 1152 -38.54 10.51 -32.36
C PRO A 1152 -39.52 11.56 -31.81
N ARG A 1153 -39.47 12.77 -32.39
CA ARG A 1153 -40.38 13.88 -32.12
C ARG A 1153 -41.36 14.05 -33.28
#